data_AF-A0A8C7RWQ4-F1
#
_entry.id   AF-A0A8C7RWQ4-F1
#
_cell.length_a   1.000
_cell.length_b   1.000
_cell.length_c   1.000
_cell.angle_alpha   90.00
_cell.angle_beta   90.00
_cell.angle_gamma   90.00
#
_symmetry.space_group_name_H-M   'P 1'
#
loop_
_entity.id
_entity.type
_entity.pdbx_description
1 polymer ?
#
loop_
_entity_poly.entity_id
_entity_poly.type
_entity_poly.pdbx_seq_one_letter_code
_entity_poly.pdbx_strand_id
1 'polypeptide(L)'
;CTSGKEDYVATFKGSEFFCYDLSLNPIQSSSDEITLSFKTLQRNGLMLHTGKSADYVNLALKNGAVSLVINLGSGAFEALVEPVNGKFNDNDWHDVKVTRNLRQVTISVDGILTTTGYTQEDYTMLGSDDFFYVGGSPSTADLPGSPVSNNFMGCLKEVVYKNNDVRLELSRMAKLGDAKMKVHGIVAFKCENVATLDPITFETPESYITLNKWNAKKTGSISFDFRTTEPSGLLLFSHGKPKQDSKSPLTLKVDFFAIEMLDGHLYLLLDMGSGTTKTRAVNKKVNDGEWYHVDFQRDGRSGTISINTQRQAYTAPGESEILDLDDNLYLGGLPENKLGMVFPTEVWTALLNYGYVGCIRDLFIDGQSKDVRRMAEVQKAAGVKPSCSKEPPKQCLSNPCQNNGVCREGWNRYVCDCSGTGYLGRSCERDATILSYDGSKFMKIQMPVVMQTEAEDVSLRFRSQRAYGVLMATTSRDSADTLRLELETGRVRLTVNLGKGPETIFAGQNLNDNEWHTVRVFRRGKSLKLTVDDLQPVEGQMAGDHTQLEFHNIETGIVTEKRFLSLVPSNFIGHLQSLSFNGMAYIDLCKNGDIDYCELNAMIGFKNIIADPVTFKSRLSYVALTTLQAYYSMHLFFQFKTTSSDGLILFNSGDGNDFIVVELVKGYLHYVSDLGNGAHLIKGNSNKPLNDNHWHNVMISRDTNNLHTVKIDTKITTQTTMGAKNLDLKGDLYIGGVAKETYKELPKLVHAKEGFQGCLASVDLNGRLPDLMSDALACVGQIERGCEGPSTTCQEDSCANQGVCLQQWEGFNCDCSMTSFGGPLCNDAGTTYIFGRDGGLITYTWPPNDRPSTRADRLAIGFSTQLEDAVLVRVDSSSGLGDYLKLHIVILQRTRIIMTL
;
A
#
# COMPACT_ATOMS: atom_id res chain seq x y z
N CYS A 1 -43.69 -26.93 -59.39
CA CYS A 1 -43.30 -25.97 -58.34
C CYS A 1 -43.22 -26.71 -57.01
N THR A 2 -42.05 -27.20 -56.64
CA THR A 2 -41.80 -27.73 -55.29
C THR A 2 -41.74 -26.54 -54.33
N SER A 3 -42.78 -26.41 -53.50
CA SER A 3 -42.82 -25.54 -52.32
C SER A 3 -41.52 -25.70 -51.53
N GLY A 4 -40.68 -24.66 -51.47
CA GLY A 4 -39.51 -24.64 -50.59
C GLY A 4 -39.97 -24.81 -49.15
N LYS A 5 -39.41 -25.78 -48.42
CA LYS A 5 -39.62 -25.88 -46.97
C LYS A 5 -39.11 -24.59 -46.33
N GLU A 6 -39.96 -23.97 -45.53
CA GLU A 6 -39.60 -22.78 -44.77
C GLU A 6 -38.76 -23.22 -43.56
N ASP A 7 -37.48 -22.87 -43.52
CA ASP A 7 -36.58 -23.21 -42.42
C ASP A 7 -36.88 -22.34 -41.18
N TYR A 8 -37.01 -22.95 -40.01
CA TYR A 8 -37.23 -22.29 -38.73
C TYR A 8 -35.90 -22.08 -38.00
N VAL A 9 -35.35 -20.89 -38.21
CA VAL A 9 -34.04 -20.44 -37.69
C VAL A 9 -34.23 -19.32 -36.67
N ALA A 10 -33.39 -19.27 -35.63
CA ALA A 10 -33.35 -18.18 -34.65
C ALA A 10 -31.91 -17.81 -34.26
N THR A 11 -31.66 -16.51 -34.09
CA THR A 11 -30.37 -15.99 -33.60
C THR A 11 -30.44 -15.66 -32.11
N PHE A 12 -29.48 -16.19 -31.35
CA PHE A 12 -29.26 -15.96 -29.93
C PHE A 12 -27.96 -15.18 -29.75
N LYS A 13 -27.98 -14.12 -28.93
CA LYS A 13 -26.85 -13.22 -28.64
C LYS A 13 -26.38 -13.37 -27.19
N GLY A 14 -26.76 -14.48 -26.53
CA GLY A 14 -26.33 -14.84 -25.18
C GLY A 14 -27.16 -14.23 -24.05
N SER A 15 -28.22 -13.46 -24.35
CA SER A 15 -29.17 -12.95 -23.34
C SER A 15 -30.61 -13.40 -23.60
N GLU A 16 -30.85 -14.09 -24.71
CA GLU A 16 -32.15 -14.56 -25.17
C GLU A 16 -32.27 -16.08 -25.03
N PHE A 17 -33.48 -16.58 -24.81
CA PHE A 17 -33.78 -18.01 -24.80
C PHE A 17 -35.26 -18.27 -25.01
N PHE A 18 -35.60 -19.50 -25.39
CA PHE A 18 -36.98 -20.00 -25.41
C PHE A 18 -37.28 -20.80 -24.16
N CYS A 19 -38.52 -20.71 -23.68
CA CYS A 19 -39.03 -21.45 -22.54
C CYS A 19 -40.42 -22.00 -22.88
N TYR A 20 -40.53 -23.33 -22.97
CA TYR A 20 -41.80 -24.02 -23.22
C TYR A 20 -42.30 -24.71 -21.96
N ASP A 21 -43.56 -24.47 -21.60
CA ASP A 21 -44.19 -24.96 -20.38
C ASP A 21 -44.70 -26.41 -20.54
N LEU A 22 -44.10 -27.33 -19.79
CA LEU A 22 -44.45 -28.76 -19.77
C LEU A 22 -45.43 -29.14 -18.64
N SER A 23 -45.76 -28.23 -17.73
CA SER A 23 -46.60 -28.53 -16.55
C SER A 23 -47.97 -29.10 -16.91
N LEU A 24 -48.55 -28.65 -18.02
CA LEU A 24 -49.84 -29.12 -18.50
C LEU A 24 -49.75 -30.46 -19.25
N ASN A 25 -48.65 -30.71 -19.96
CA ASN A 25 -48.42 -31.93 -20.74
C ASN A 25 -46.99 -32.43 -20.48
N PRO A 26 -46.75 -33.12 -19.34
CA PRO A 26 -45.42 -33.59 -18.99
C PRO A 26 -44.85 -34.53 -20.05
N ILE A 27 -43.54 -34.43 -20.27
CA ILE A 27 -42.81 -35.43 -21.04
C ILE A 27 -42.68 -36.68 -20.18
N GLN A 28 -43.20 -37.78 -20.67
CA GLN A 28 -42.94 -39.13 -20.17
C GLN A 28 -42.52 -39.98 -21.37
N SER A 29 -41.25 -40.35 -21.43
CA SER A 29 -40.69 -40.94 -22.64
C SER A 29 -39.81 -42.15 -22.32
N SER A 30 -40.12 -43.30 -22.90
CA SER A 30 -39.22 -44.47 -22.93
C SER A 30 -38.35 -44.50 -24.19
N SER A 31 -38.69 -43.70 -25.21
CA SER A 31 -37.89 -43.50 -26.42
C SER A 31 -38.15 -42.11 -27.00
N ASP A 32 -37.07 -41.38 -27.26
CA ASP A 32 -37.12 -40.04 -27.83
C ASP A 32 -35.99 -39.77 -28.84
N GLU A 33 -36.24 -38.76 -29.66
CA GLU A 33 -35.33 -38.23 -30.65
C GLU A 33 -35.26 -36.70 -30.53
N ILE A 34 -34.05 -36.15 -30.51
CA ILE A 34 -33.78 -34.73 -30.57
C ILE A 34 -33.00 -34.45 -31.84
N THR A 35 -33.44 -33.43 -32.60
CA THR A 35 -32.71 -32.93 -33.76
C THR A 35 -32.58 -31.42 -33.67
N LEU A 36 -31.42 -30.90 -34.03
CA LEU A 36 -31.19 -29.47 -34.28
C LEU A 36 -29.97 -29.31 -35.18
N SER A 37 -29.83 -28.14 -35.79
CA SER A 37 -28.51 -27.69 -36.26
C SER A 37 -28.10 -26.42 -35.54
N PHE A 38 -26.80 -26.26 -35.32
CA PHE A 38 -26.25 -25.07 -34.68
C PHE A 38 -25.16 -24.43 -35.53
N LYS A 39 -24.96 -23.13 -35.33
CA LYS A 39 -23.91 -22.32 -35.95
C LYS A 39 -23.38 -21.31 -34.93
N THR A 40 -22.10 -21.38 -34.56
CA THR A 40 -21.54 -20.52 -33.50
C THR A 40 -20.03 -20.32 -33.65
N LEU A 41 -19.52 -19.23 -33.06
CA LEU A 41 -18.09 -18.97 -32.83
C LEU A 41 -17.67 -19.24 -31.37
N GLN A 42 -18.63 -19.33 -30.45
CA GLN A 42 -18.37 -19.52 -29.03
C GLN A 42 -17.97 -20.96 -28.74
N ARG A 43 -17.10 -21.16 -27.74
CA ARG A 43 -16.66 -22.50 -27.31
C ARG A 43 -17.63 -23.15 -26.33
N ASN A 44 -18.39 -22.33 -25.61
CA ASN A 44 -19.33 -22.75 -24.57
C ASN A 44 -20.70 -22.15 -24.84
N GLY A 45 -21.76 -22.92 -24.62
CA GLY A 45 -23.13 -22.41 -24.73
C GLY A 45 -24.19 -23.51 -24.65
N LEU A 46 -25.24 -23.27 -23.88
CA LEU A 46 -26.37 -24.18 -23.74
C LEU A 46 -27.25 -24.19 -25.00
N MET A 47 -27.36 -25.33 -25.69
CA MET A 47 -28.26 -25.44 -26.84
C MET A 47 -29.70 -25.73 -26.38
N LEU A 48 -29.89 -26.71 -25.50
CA LEU A 48 -31.18 -27.00 -24.88
C LEU A 48 -31.06 -27.75 -23.55
N HIS A 49 -32.10 -27.63 -22.74
CA HIS A 49 -32.24 -28.38 -21.50
C HIS A 49 -33.71 -28.59 -21.14
N THR A 50 -34.03 -29.76 -20.58
CA THR A 50 -35.33 -30.02 -19.96
C THR A 50 -35.14 -30.98 -18.79
N GLY A 51 -35.87 -30.78 -17.70
CA GLY A 51 -35.82 -31.64 -16.53
C GLY A 51 -35.52 -30.91 -15.23
N LYS A 52 -35.75 -31.62 -14.12
CA LYS A 52 -35.48 -31.14 -12.75
C LYS A 52 -35.02 -32.32 -11.89
N SER A 53 -34.20 -32.05 -10.88
CA SER A 53 -33.68 -33.07 -9.96
C SER A 53 -32.86 -34.15 -10.68
N ALA A 54 -33.31 -35.40 -10.71
CA ALA A 54 -32.56 -36.54 -11.24
C ALA A 54 -32.97 -36.95 -12.67
N ASP A 55 -34.00 -36.32 -13.24
CA ASP A 55 -34.50 -36.59 -14.59
C ASP A 55 -34.26 -35.38 -15.48
N TYR A 56 -33.34 -35.49 -16.43
CA TYR A 56 -33.02 -34.38 -17.31
C TYR A 56 -32.28 -34.79 -18.59
N VAL A 57 -32.37 -33.92 -19.58
CA VAL A 57 -31.55 -33.94 -20.79
C VAL A 57 -30.90 -32.56 -20.92
N ASN A 58 -29.57 -32.54 -21.07
CA ASN A 58 -28.80 -31.33 -21.31
C ASN A 58 -27.95 -31.54 -22.59
N LEU A 59 -28.05 -30.60 -23.52
CA LEU A 59 -27.23 -30.57 -24.73
C LEU A 59 -26.59 -29.19 -24.85
N ALA A 60 -25.26 -29.15 -24.87
CA ALA A 60 -24.49 -27.92 -24.87
C ALA A 60 -23.22 -28.06 -25.71
N LEU A 61 -22.64 -26.92 -26.11
CA LEU A 61 -21.25 -26.89 -26.55
C LEU A 61 -20.36 -26.65 -25.33
N LYS A 62 -19.33 -27.48 -25.14
CA LYS A 62 -18.36 -27.40 -24.03
C LYS A 62 -16.95 -27.44 -24.59
N ASN A 63 -16.21 -26.35 -24.42
CA ASN A 63 -14.85 -26.17 -24.93
C ASN A 63 -14.70 -26.53 -26.43
N GLY A 64 -15.72 -26.23 -27.24
CA GLY A 64 -15.76 -26.52 -28.67
C GLY A 64 -16.18 -27.94 -29.05
N ALA A 65 -16.53 -28.80 -28.08
CA ALA A 65 -17.06 -30.14 -28.30
C ALA A 65 -18.57 -30.20 -27.95
N VAL A 66 -19.33 -31.09 -28.59
CA VAL A 66 -20.76 -31.26 -28.30
C VAL A 66 -20.90 -32.18 -27.09
N SER A 67 -21.47 -31.65 -26.00
CA SER A 67 -21.66 -32.35 -24.73
C SER A 67 -23.14 -32.70 -24.54
N LEU A 68 -23.41 -33.98 -24.30
CA LEU A 68 -24.74 -34.50 -23.99
C LEU A 68 -24.72 -35.15 -22.61
N VAL A 69 -25.66 -34.77 -21.76
CA VAL A 69 -25.89 -35.42 -20.46
C VAL A 69 -27.36 -35.81 -20.36
N ILE A 70 -27.63 -37.09 -20.12
CA ILE A 70 -28.99 -37.61 -19.91
C ILE A 70 -29.03 -38.38 -18.60
N ASN A 71 -29.95 -38.03 -17.71
CA ASN A 71 -30.26 -38.80 -16.52
C ASN A 71 -31.75 -39.15 -16.50
N LEU A 72 -32.06 -40.39 -16.16
CA LEU A 72 -33.42 -40.95 -16.11
C LEU A 72 -33.82 -41.27 -14.66
N GLY A 73 -33.22 -40.62 -13.67
CA GLY A 73 -33.47 -40.82 -12.24
C GLY A 73 -32.42 -41.67 -11.50
N SER A 74 -31.70 -42.54 -12.21
CA SER A 74 -30.83 -43.57 -11.60
C SER A 74 -29.35 -43.48 -12.02
N GLY A 75 -28.93 -42.33 -12.56
CA GLY A 75 -27.54 -42.01 -12.88
C GLY A 75 -27.32 -41.67 -14.35
N ALA A 76 -26.48 -40.67 -14.59
CA ALA A 76 -26.35 -40.02 -15.89
C ALA A 76 -25.48 -40.80 -16.88
N PHE A 77 -25.85 -40.70 -18.16
CA PHE A 77 -24.98 -40.93 -19.30
C PHE A 77 -24.38 -39.58 -19.74
N GLU A 78 -23.06 -39.53 -19.87
CA GLU A 78 -22.32 -38.36 -20.37
C GLU A 78 -21.59 -38.73 -21.66
N ALA A 79 -21.78 -37.92 -22.70
CA ALA A 79 -21.04 -38.02 -23.95
C ALA A 79 -20.42 -36.67 -24.30
N LEU A 80 -19.18 -36.72 -24.81
CA LEU A 80 -18.47 -35.57 -25.37
C LEU A 80 -18.00 -35.94 -26.77
N VAL A 81 -18.62 -35.35 -27.79
CA VAL A 81 -18.25 -35.57 -29.19
C VAL A 81 -17.28 -34.45 -29.59
N GLU A 82 -16.04 -34.82 -29.89
CA GLU A 82 -15.00 -33.91 -30.36
C GLU A 82 -14.91 -33.92 -31.90
N PRO A 83 -14.56 -32.78 -32.53
CA PRO A 83 -14.37 -32.73 -33.97
C PRO A 83 -13.10 -33.50 -34.37
N VAL A 84 -13.19 -34.39 -35.35
CA VAL A 84 -12.04 -35.18 -35.85
C VAL A 84 -11.12 -34.33 -36.73
N ASN A 85 -11.70 -33.43 -37.54
CA ASN A 85 -11.00 -32.45 -38.37
C ASN A 85 -11.73 -31.11 -38.26
N GLY A 86 -11.02 -30.04 -37.90
CA GLY A 86 -11.61 -28.70 -37.75
C GLY A 86 -12.13 -28.42 -36.34
N LYS A 87 -13.19 -27.61 -36.22
CA LYS A 87 -13.79 -27.17 -34.96
C LYS A 87 -15.29 -27.02 -35.15
N PHE A 88 -16.10 -27.35 -34.14
CA PHE A 88 -17.55 -27.10 -34.22
C PHE A 88 -17.95 -25.63 -34.04
N ASN A 89 -17.03 -24.80 -33.53
CA ASN A 89 -17.23 -23.37 -33.38
C ASN A 89 -16.55 -22.58 -34.51
N ASP A 90 -16.63 -23.08 -35.73
CA ASP A 90 -16.09 -22.50 -36.97
C ASP A 90 -17.04 -21.52 -37.66
N ASN A 91 -18.23 -21.31 -37.07
CA ASN A 91 -19.33 -20.55 -37.65
C ASN A 91 -19.90 -21.16 -38.94
N ASP A 92 -19.86 -22.48 -39.08
CA ASP A 92 -20.63 -23.22 -40.07
C ASP A 92 -21.78 -24.01 -39.40
N TRP A 93 -22.66 -24.59 -40.22
CA TRP A 93 -23.79 -25.36 -39.72
C TRP A 93 -23.37 -26.78 -39.40
N HIS A 94 -23.63 -27.21 -38.17
CA HIS A 94 -23.46 -28.60 -37.74
C HIS A 94 -24.79 -29.20 -37.31
N ASP A 95 -25.06 -30.42 -37.77
CA ASP A 95 -26.29 -31.16 -37.47
C ASP A 95 -26.08 -32.06 -36.26
N VAL A 96 -26.95 -31.96 -35.25
CA VAL A 96 -26.94 -32.81 -34.06
C VAL A 96 -28.21 -33.65 -34.04
N LYS A 97 -28.02 -34.96 -33.95
CA LYS A 97 -29.10 -35.93 -33.75
C LYS A 97 -28.81 -36.78 -32.53
N VAL A 98 -29.75 -36.79 -31.59
CA VAL A 98 -29.74 -37.68 -30.42
C VAL A 98 -30.92 -38.62 -30.52
N THR A 99 -30.68 -39.92 -30.39
CA THR A 99 -31.72 -40.95 -30.33
C THR A 99 -31.55 -41.76 -29.07
N ARG A 100 -32.63 -41.93 -28.32
CA ARG A 100 -32.66 -42.80 -27.15
C ARG A 100 -33.75 -43.84 -27.30
N ASN A 101 -33.38 -45.09 -27.02
CA ASN A 101 -34.31 -46.20 -26.90
C ASN A 101 -34.06 -46.89 -25.55
N LEU A 102 -35.02 -46.78 -24.64
CA LEU A 102 -34.88 -47.16 -23.23
C LEU A 102 -33.65 -46.44 -22.63
N ARG A 103 -32.61 -47.20 -22.27
CA ARG A 103 -31.36 -46.69 -21.70
C ARG A 103 -30.29 -46.42 -22.75
N GLN A 104 -30.42 -46.97 -23.96
CA GLN A 104 -29.42 -46.82 -25.00
C GLN A 104 -29.53 -45.43 -25.61
N VAL A 105 -28.45 -44.65 -25.55
CA VAL A 105 -28.36 -43.30 -26.10
C VAL A 105 -27.32 -43.29 -27.21
N THR A 106 -27.67 -42.73 -28.36
CA THR A 106 -26.76 -42.45 -29.46
C THR A 106 -26.82 -40.97 -29.81
N ILE A 107 -25.66 -40.32 -29.81
CA ILE A 107 -25.48 -38.96 -30.31
C ILE A 107 -24.70 -39.02 -31.62
N SER A 108 -25.13 -38.24 -32.61
CA SER A 108 -24.47 -38.06 -33.89
C SER A 108 -24.29 -36.58 -34.20
N VAL A 109 -23.08 -36.19 -34.59
CA VAL A 109 -22.78 -34.86 -35.14
C VAL A 109 -22.38 -35.01 -36.61
N ASP A 110 -23.02 -34.22 -37.47
CA ASP A 110 -22.87 -34.20 -38.94
C ASP A 110 -23.10 -35.56 -39.62
N GLY A 111 -23.81 -36.48 -38.94
CA GLY A 111 -24.10 -37.82 -39.44
C GLY A 111 -22.89 -38.77 -39.48
N ILE A 112 -21.69 -38.32 -39.12
CA ILE A 112 -20.44 -39.08 -39.22
C ILE A 112 -19.88 -39.40 -37.83
N LEU A 113 -19.95 -38.45 -36.90
CA LEU A 113 -19.35 -38.56 -35.58
C LEU A 113 -20.38 -39.11 -34.61
N THR A 114 -20.34 -40.42 -34.34
CA THR A 114 -21.32 -41.10 -33.50
C THR A 114 -20.72 -41.65 -32.22
N THR A 115 -21.36 -41.38 -31.09
CA THR A 115 -21.06 -41.99 -29.78
C THR A 115 -22.32 -42.67 -29.25
N THR A 116 -22.20 -43.91 -28.78
CA THR A 116 -23.31 -44.67 -28.20
C THR A 116 -22.93 -45.15 -26.80
N GLY A 117 -23.88 -45.09 -25.87
CA GLY A 117 -23.71 -45.64 -24.53
C GLY A 117 -25.05 -45.86 -23.84
N TYR A 118 -25.00 -46.05 -22.53
CA TYR A 118 -26.18 -46.37 -21.72
C TYR A 118 -26.24 -45.50 -20.46
N THR A 119 -27.44 -45.09 -20.06
CA THR A 119 -27.70 -44.49 -18.74
C THR A 119 -27.51 -45.53 -17.63
N GLN A 120 -27.22 -45.11 -16.40
CA GLN A 120 -26.88 -46.04 -15.31
C GLN A 120 -28.12 -46.72 -14.70
N GLU A 121 -27.91 -47.83 -14.00
CA GLU A 121 -28.94 -48.62 -13.30
C GLU A 121 -30.15 -49.00 -14.16
N ASP A 122 -31.39 -48.84 -13.71
CA ASP A 122 -32.52 -49.62 -14.22
C ASP A 122 -33.59 -48.75 -14.89
N TYR A 123 -33.56 -47.44 -14.67
CA TYR A 123 -34.65 -46.56 -15.07
C TYR A 123 -34.57 -46.28 -16.58
N THR A 124 -35.74 -46.28 -17.22
CA THR A 124 -35.88 -46.22 -18.68
C THR A 124 -36.74 -45.06 -19.15
N MET A 125 -37.43 -44.37 -18.23
CA MET A 125 -38.34 -43.28 -18.56
C MET A 125 -37.73 -41.93 -18.20
N LEU A 126 -37.78 -40.98 -19.13
CA LEU A 126 -37.49 -39.58 -18.88
C LEU A 126 -38.78 -38.88 -18.46
N GLY A 127 -38.80 -38.31 -17.25
CA GLY A 127 -39.91 -37.51 -16.72
C GLY A 127 -39.56 -36.02 -16.66
N SER A 128 -40.31 -35.14 -17.32
CA SER A 128 -40.13 -33.69 -17.19
C SER A 128 -41.47 -32.97 -17.27
N ASP A 129 -41.85 -32.30 -16.17
CA ASP A 129 -43.10 -31.56 -15.98
C ASP A 129 -42.88 -30.06 -15.71
N ASP A 130 -41.65 -29.56 -15.88
CA ASP A 130 -41.27 -28.18 -15.60
C ASP A 130 -41.17 -27.37 -16.91
N PHE A 131 -39.96 -27.01 -17.34
CA PHE A 131 -39.72 -26.21 -18.54
C PHE A 131 -38.75 -26.87 -19.51
N PHE A 132 -38.98 -26.63 -20.81
CA PHE A 132 -38.04 -26.94 -21.88
C PHE A 132 -37.37 -25.63 -22.34
N TYR A 133 -36.07 -25.53 -22.11
CA TYR A 133 -35.24 -24.39 -22.46
C TYR A 133 -34.48 -24.61 -23.77
N VAL A 134 -34.40 -23.58 -24.63
CA VAL A 134 -33.60 -23.60 -25.86
C VAL A 134 -32.80 -22.30 -25.99
N GLY A 135 -31.51 -22.42 -26.29
CA GLY A 135 -30.57 -21.32 -26.50
C GLY A 135 -30.04 -20.66 -25.22
N GLY A 136 -30.60 -21.00 -24.05
CA GLY A 136 -30.19 -20.44 -22.77
C GLY A 136 -31.23 -20.68 -21.69
N SER A 137 -31.00 -20.13 -20.50
CA SER A 137 -31.96 -20.17 -19.39
C SER A 137 -31.79 -18.94 -18.48
N PRO A 138 -32.67 -18.75 -17.48
CA PRO A 138 -32.48 -17.69 -16.48
C PRO A 138 -31.16 -17.80 -15.70
N SER A 139 -30.73 -19.04 -15.41
CA SER A 139 -29.43 -19.38 -14.82
C SER A 139 -29.02 -20.76 -15.33
N THR A 140 -28.04 -20.82 -16.23
CA THR A 140 -27.64 -22.09 -16.88
C THR A 140 -26.84 -22.99 -15.95
N ALA A 141 -26.11 -22.40 -14.99
CA ALA A 141 -25.35 -23.15 -13.99
C ALA A 141 -26.26 -23.93 -13.02
N ASP A 142 -27.49 -23.46 -12.80
CA ASP A 142 -28.45 -24.07 -11.87
C ASP A 142 -29.15 -25.30 -12.47
N LEU A 143 -28.98 -25.53 -13.78
CA LEU A 143 -29.62 -26.64 -14.47
C LEU A 143 -28.88 -27.96 -14.17
N PRO A 144 -29.59 -29.01 -13.73
CA PRO A 144 -28.97 -30.27 -13.37
C PRO A 144 -28.23 -30.89 -14.56
N GLY A 145 -27.01 -31.36 -14.31
CA GLY A 145 -26.15 -31.96 -15.33
C GLY A 145 -25.64 -30.99 -16.39
N SER A 146 -25.80 -29.67 -16.22
CA SER A 146 -25.22 -28.69 -17.15
C SER A 146 -23.70 -28.62 -16.99
N PRO A 147 -22.92 -28.89 -18.04
CA PRO A 147 -21.46 -28.84 -17.99
C PRO A 147 -20.90 -27.44 -18.28
N VAL A 148 -21.78 -26.47 -18.56
CA VAL A 148 -21.46 -25.08 -18.88
C VAL A 148 -22.37 -24.15 -18.09
N SER A 149 -21.95 -22.89 -17.96
CA SER A 149 -22.72 -21.84 -17.29
C SER A 149 -23.24 -20.77 -18.26
N ASN A 150 -22.91 -20.86 -19.55
CA ASN A 150 -23.17 -19.84 -20.58
C ASN A 150 -24.46 -20.11 -21.39
N ASN A 151 -25.22 -19.06 -21.69
CA ASN A 151 -26.23 -19.09 -22.74
C ASN A 151 -25.59 -19.18 -24.14
N PHE A 152 -26.35 -19.63 -25.13
CA PHE A 152 -25.88 -19.77 -26.50
C PHE A 152 -25.73 -18.42 -27.20
N MET A 153 -24.64 -18.28 -27.95
CA MET A 153 -24.44 -17.18 -28.90
C MET A 153 -24.22 -17.75 -30.29
N GLY A 154 -25.17 -17.55 -31.19
CA GLY A 154 -25.15 -18.13 -32.53
C GLY A 154 -26.55 -18.34 -33.09
N CYS A 155 -26.67 -19.19 -34.10
CA CYS A 155 -27.96 -19.59 -34.66
C CYS A 155 -28.30 -21.03 -34.28
N LEU A 156 -29.55 -21.28 -33.92
CA LEU A 156 -30.12 -22.64 -33.85
C LEU A 156 -31.24 -22.75 -34.88
N LYS A 157 -31.37 -23.93 -35.51
CA LYS A 157 -32.44 -24.22 -36.45
C LYS A 157 -33.02 -25.60 -36.27
N GLU A 158 -34.28 -25.75 -36.66
CA GLU A 158 -34.97 -27.04 -36.68
C GLU A 158 -34.87 -27.81 -35.35
N VAL A 159 -34.95 -27.09 -34.23
CA VAL A 159 -34.92 -27.68 -32.88
C VAL A 159 -36.24 -28.43 -32.66
N VAL A 160 -36.15 -29.75 -32.60
CA VAL A 160 -37.29 -30.66 -32.45
C VAL A 160 -36.99 -31.68 -31.36
N TYR A 161 -37.95 -31.87 -30.46
CA TYR A 161 -38.04 -33.03 -29.57
C TYR A 161 -39.22 -33.89 -30.00
N LYS A 162 -39.01 -35.20 -30.16
CA LYS A 162 -40.07 -36.15 -30.51
C LYS A 162 -39.95 -37.37 -29.61
N ASN A 163 -41.07 -37.81 -29.04
CA ASN A 163 -41.22 -39.15 -28.48
C ASN A 163 -42.36 -39.88 -29.20
N ASN A 164 -42.84 -40.99 -28.64
CA ASN A 164 -43.92 -41.77 -29.24
C ASN A 164 -45.29 -41.05 -29.24
N ASP A 165 -45.51 -40.13 -28.30
CA ASP A 165 -46.82 -39.51 -28.05
C ASP A 165 -46.92 -38.06 -28.56
N VAL A 166 -45.81 -37.33 -28.52
CA VAL A 166 -45.73 -35.89 -28.74
C VAL A 166 -44.53 -35.54 -29.64
N ARG A 167 -44.75 -34.60 -30.55
CA ARG A 167 -43.73 -33.96 -31.37
C ARG A 167 -43.73 -32.45 -31.11
N LEU A 168 -42.69 -31.97 -30.44
CA LEU A 168 -42.48 -30.56 -30.12
C LEU A 168 -41.51 -29.95 -31.13
N GLU A 169 -42.03 -29.15 -32.05
CA GLU A 169 -41.23 -28.39 -33.03
C GLU A 169 -40.90 -27.00 -32.46
N LEU A 170 -40.01 -26.97 -31.47
CA LEU A 170 -39.74 -25.80 -30.61
C LEU A 170 -39.35 -24.55 -31.42
N SER A 171 -38.55 -24.70 -32.49
CA SER A 171 -38.19 -23.58 -33.38
C SER A 171 -39.40 -22.99 -34.12
N ARG A 172 -40.31 -23.85 -34.60
CA ARG A 172 -41.54 -23.44 -35.27
C ARG A 172 -42.52 -22.78 -34.31
N MET A 173 -42.72 -23.40 -33.14
CA MET A 173 -43.60 -22.89 -32.08
C MET A 173 -43.16 -21.50 -31.59
N ALA A 174 -41.85 -21.27 -31.48
CA ALA A 174 -41.31 -19.95 -31.13
C ALA A 174 -41.58 -18.89 -32.21
N LYS A 175 -41.41 -19.22 -33.50
CA LYS A 175 -41.63 -18.27 -34.62
C LYS A 175 -43.11 -17.94 -34.82
N LEU A 176 -43.99 -18.94 -34.73
CA LEU A 176 -45.42 -18.77 -34.99
C LEU A 176 -46.22 -18.30 -33.78
N GLY A 177 -45.65 -18.41 -32.58
CA GLY A 177 -46.29 -18.03 -31.32
C GLY A 177 -47.27 -19.09 -30.80
N ASP A 178 -46.74 -20.06 -30.06
CA ASP A 178 -47.56 -21.02 -29.30
C ASP A 178 -47.92 -20.47 -27.90
N ALA A 179 -49.11 -20.75 -27.40
CA ALA A 179 -49.57 -20.28 -26.08
C ALA A 179 -48.71 -20.79 -24.91
N LYS A 180 -48.05 -21.95 -25.07
CA LYS A 180 -47.14 -22.53 -24.07
C LYS A 180 -45.68 -22.09 -24.25
N MET A 181 -45.37 -21.36 -25.32
CA MET A 181 -44.03 -20.90 -25.65
C MET A 181 -43.81 -19.45 -25.22
N LYS A 182 -42.77 -19.21 -24.42
CA LYS A 182 -42.29 -17.87 -24.07
C LYS A 182 -40.92 -17.63 -24.69
N VAL A 183 -40.79 -16.52 -25.42
CA VAL A 183 -39.52 -16.03 -25.94
C VAL A 183 -39.02 -14.93 -25.01
N HIS A 184 -37.89 -15.17 -24.35
CA HIS A 184 -37.24 -14.21 -23.47
C HIS A 184 -36.16 -13.44 -24.23
N GLY A 185 -36.21 -12.11 -24.17
CA GLY A 185 -35.32 -11.23 -24.94
C GLY A 185 -35.79 -10.97 -26.37
N ILE A 186 -34.95 -10.33 -27.18
CA ILE A 186 -35.28 -9.95 -28.58
C ILE A 186 -34.58 -10.90 -29.53
N VAL A 187 -35.30 -11.95 -29.96
CA VAL A 187 -34.78 -12.97 -30.89
C VAL A 187 -35.07 -12.58 -32.33
N ALA A 188 -34.05 -12.62 -33.18
CA ALA A 188 -34.22 -12.51 -34.63
C ALA A 188 -34.52 -13.89 -35.24
N PHE A 189 -35.67 -14.07 -35.87
CA PHE A 189 -36.07 -15.32 -36.56
C PHE A 189 -35.48 -15.42 -37.99
N LYS A 190 -34.18 -15.18 -38.07
CA LYS A 190 -33.29 -15.32 -39.23
C LYS A 190 -31.89 -15.53 -38.66
N CYS A 191 -30.97 -16.13 -39.40
CA CYS A 191 -29.60 -16.31 -38.90
C CYS A 191 -28.79 -15.06 -39.23
N GLU A 192 -28.55 -14.24 -38.21
CA GLU A 192 -27.67 -13.07 -38.28
C GLU A 192 -26.24 -13.49 -37.88
N ASN A 193 -25.24 -12.78 -38.40
CA ASN A 193 -23.89 -12.95 -37.88
C ASN A 193 -23.83 -12.41 -36.45
N VAL A 194 -23.56 -13.30 -35.49
CA VAL A 194 -23.30 -12.92 -34.11
C VAL A 194 -21.82 -12.56 -34.01
N ALA A 195 -21.52 -11.27 -33.83
CA ALA A 195 -20.14 -10.81 -33.68
C ALA A 195 -19.49 -11.48 -32.47
N THR A 196 -18.23 -11.88 -32.60
CA THR A 196 -17.40 -12.19 -31.42
C THR A 196 -17.33 -10.92 -30.57
N LEU A 197 -17.55 -11.04 -29.26
CA LEU A 197 -17.33 -9.90 -28.38
C LEU A 197 -15.84 -9.57 -28.39
N ASP A 198 -15.52 -8.38 -28.88
CA ASP A 198 -14.13 -7.97 -29.04
C ASP A 198 -13.43 -7.94 -27.66
N PRO A 199 -12.20 -8.45 -27.58
CA PRO A 199 -11.42 -8.39 -26.36
C PRO A 199 -11.02 -6.96 -26.04
N ILE A 200 -10.90 -6.65 -24.76
CA ILE A 200 -10.30 -5.41 -24.26
C ILE A 200 -8.92 -5.69 -23.65
N THR A 201 -8.07 -4.67 -23.58
CA THR A 201 -6.82 -4.68 -22.82
C THR A 201 -6.86 -3.57 -21.78
N PHE A 202 -6.57 -3.92 -20.52
CA PHE A 202 -6.20 -2.98 -19.45
C PHE A 202 -4.70 -2.69 -19.58
N GLU A 203 -4.33 -1.45 -19.86
CA GLU A 203 -2.97 -1.00 -20.15
C GLU A 203 -2.22 -0.50 -18.90
N THR A 204 -2.95 -0.09 -17.85
CA THR A 204 -2.38 0.40 -16.59
C THR A 204 -3.06 -0.22 -15.37
N PRO A 205 -2.37 -0.36 -14.22
CA PRO A 205 -2.96 -0.98 -13.02
C PRO A 205 -4.18 -0.22 -12.48
N GLU A 206 -4.27 1.09 -12.72
CA GLU A 206 -5.36 1.93 -12.23
C GLU A 206 -6.60 1.84 -13.13
N SER A 207 -6.49 1.20 -14.31
CA SER A 207 -7.60 1.08 -15.26
C SER A 207 -8.62 0.05 -14.77
N TYR A 208 -9.90 0.41 -14.82
CA TYR A 208 -11.00 -0.46 -14.39
C TYR A 208 -12.28 -0.18 -15.20
N ILE A 209 -13.21 -1.13 -15.16
CA ILE A 209 -14.58 -0.99 -15.67
C ILE A 209 -15.55 -1.27 -14.53
N THR A 210 -16.59 -0.45 -14.41
CA THR A 210 -17.69 -0.69 -13.48
C THR A 210 -18.81 -1.46 -14.17
N LEU A 211 -19.19 -2.59 -13.58
CA LEU A 211 -20.28 -3.46 -14.02
C LEU A 211 -21.47 -3.32 -13.06
N ASN A 212 -22.65 -3.65 -13.55
CA ASN A 212 -23.85 -3.68 -12.70
C ASN A 212 -23.66 -4.70 -11.56
N LYS A 213 -24.27 -4.40 -10.41
CA LYS A 213 -24.36 -5.30 -9.26
C LYS A 213 -24.72 -6.74 -9.68
N TRP A 214 -23.97 -7.70 -9.16
CA TRP A 214 -24.28 -9.12 -9.34
C TRP A 214 -25.38 -9.53 -8.34
N ASN A 215 -26.53 -9.93 -8.85
CA ASN A 215 -27.74 -10.20 -8.04
C ASN A 215 -27.86 -11.65 -7.55
N ALA A 216 -26.80 -12.45 -7.70
CA ALA A 216 -26.75 -13.86 -7.34
C ALA A 216 -26.77 -14.09 -5.82
N LYS A 217 -27.98 -14.27 -5.27
CA LYS A 217 -28.18 -14.45 -3.83
C LYS A 217 -27.74 -15.79 -3.30
N LYS A 218 -28.20 -16.93 -3.85
CA LYS A 218 -27.85 -18.28 -3.39
C LYS A 218 -26.97 -19.00 -4.42
N THR A 219 -27.43 -19.02 -5.66
CA THR A 219 -26.68 -19.56 -6.80
C THR A 219 -26.24 -18.43 -7.72
N GLY A 220 -25.18 -18.68 -8.49
CA GLY A 220 -24.73 -17.76 -9.53
C GLY A 220 -23.49 -18.25 -10.26
N SER A 221 -23.21 -17.64 -11.41
CA SER A 221 -22.02 -17.94 -12.19
C SER A 221 -21.36 -16.70 -12.80
N ILE A 222 -20.05 -16.72 -12.93
CA ILE A 222 -19.28 -15.75 -13.70
C ILE A 222 -18.23 -16.51 -14.50
N SER A 223 -18.19 -16.29 -15.82
CA SER A 223 -17.11 -16.82 -16.66
C SER A 223 -16.53 -15.74 -17.56
N PHE A 224 -15.23 -15.84 -17.82
CA PHE A 224 -14.50 -14.91 -18.68
C PHE A 224 -13.17 -15.53 -19.12
N ASP A 225 -12.61 -15.02 -20.21
CA ASP A 225 -11.26 -15.34 -20.64
C ASP A 225 -10.30 -14.22 -20.22
N PHE A 226 -9.12 -14.56 -19.69
CA PHE A 226 -8.05 -13.60 -19.43
C PHE A 226 -6.72 -14.01 -20.06
N ARG A 227 -5.82 -13.02 -20.26
CA ARG A 227 -4.47 -13.24 -20.81
C ARG A 227 -3.50 -12.15 -20.34
N THR A 228 -2.41 -12.54 -19.68
CA THR A 228 -1.38 -11.58 -19.22
C THR A 228 -0.03 -12.24 -18.95
N THR A 229 1.04 -11.43 -18.86
CA THR A 229 2.37 -11.80 -18.35
C THR A 229 2.66 -11.22 -16.97
N GLU A 230 1.81 -10.31 -16.48
CA GLU A 230 1.98 -9.67 -15.17
C GLU A 230 1.79 -10.70 -14.06
N PRO A 231 2.60 -10.66 -12.99
CA PRO A 231 2.53 -11.67 -11.92
C PRO A 231 1.39 -11.41 -10.93
N SER A 232 0.91 -10.17 -10.82
CA SER A 232 -0.09 -9.78 -9.82
C SER A 232 -1.12 -8.84 -10.43
N GLY A 233 -2.36 -8.92 -9.96
CA GLY A 233 -3.43 -8.04 -10.41
C GLY A 233 -4.80 -8.47 -9.88
N LEU A 234 -5.65 -7.51 -9.52
CA LEU A 234 -7.04 -7.74 -9.14
C LEU A 234 -7.93 -7.80 -10.39
N LEU A 235 -8.54 -8.95 -10.66
CA LEU A 235 -9.37 -9.15 -11.86
C LEU A 235 -10.82 -8.75 -11.61
N LEU A 236 -11.45 -9.30 -10.57
CA LEU A 236 -12.84 -9.00 -10.21
C LEU A 236 -12.97 -8.74 -8.72
N PHE A 237 -13.82 -7.78 -8.35
CA PHE A 237 -14.11 -7.48 -6.95
C PHE A 237 -15.51 -6.89 -6.79
N SER A 238 -16.22 -7.32 -5.75
CA SER A 238 -17.45 -6.68 -5.28
C SER A 238 -17.64 -6.95 -3.79
N HIS A 239 -18.24 -6.00 -3.09
CA HIS A 239 -18.57 -6.14 -1.68
C HIS A 239 -20.02 -5.74 -1.36
N GLY A 240 -20.50 -6.23 -0.22
CA GLY A 240 -21.78 -5.96 0.39
C GLY A 240 -21.76 -4.71 1.26
N LYS A 241 -22.88 -4.47 1.95
CA LYS A 241 -22.98 -3.37 2.91
C LYS A 241 -22.09 -3.63 4.12
N PRO A 242 -21.43 -2.59 4.67
CA PRO A 242 -20.70 -2.70 5.92
C PRO A 242 -21.61 -3.19 7.05
N LYS A 243 -21.22 -4.28 7.69
CA LYS A 243 -21.79 -4.81 8.92
C LYS A 243 -20.82 -4.53 10.05
N GLN A 244 -21.33 -4.03 11.18
CA GLN A 244 -20.52 -3.78 12.36
C GLN A 244 -20.12 -5.12 12.97
N ASP A 245 -18.83 -5.38 13.17
CA ASP A 245 -18.39 -6.64 13.76
C ASP A 245 -18.78 -6.70 15.25
N SER A 246 -19.40 -7.80 15.64
CA SER A 246 -19.75 -8.08 17.04
C SER A 246 -18.54 -8.28 17.95
N LYS A 247 -17.35 -8.57 17.37
CA LYS A 247 -16.11 -8.82 18.11
C LYS A 247 -15.15 -7.63 18.17
N SER A 248 -15.27 -6.66 17.27
CA SER A 248 -14.49 -5.42 17.30
C SER A 248 -15.32 -4.25 16.74
N PRO A 249 -15.65 -3.23 17.55
CA PRO A 249 -16.51 -2.14 17.13
C PRO A 249 -15.88 -1.20 16.06
N LEU A 250 -14.58 -1.36 15.77
CA LEU A 250 -13.82 -0.55 14.82
C LEU A 250 -13.69 -1.19 13.42
N THR A 251 -13.97 -2.50 13.28
CA THR A 251 -13.83 -3.21 11.99
C THR A 251 -15.15 -3.32 11.25
N LEU A 252 -15.18 -2.78 10.03
CA LEU A 252 -16.28 -2.97 9.10
C LEU A 252 -16.06 -4.27 8.35
N LYS A 253 -16.87 -5.29 8.66
CA LYS A 253 -16.90 -6.52 7.84
C LYS A 253 -17.93 -6.38 6.75
N VAL A 254 -17.61 -6.91 5.59
CA VAL A 254 -18.50 -6.93 4.42
C VAL A 254 -18.52 -8.34 3.87
N ASP A 255 -19.66 -8.75 3.35
CA ASP A 255 -19.70 -9.91 2.46
C ASP A 255 -18.97 -9.51 1.18
N PHE A 256 -18.11 -10.35 0.62
CA PHE A 256 -17.39 -9.99 -0.61
C PHE A 256 -17.01 -11.22 -1.42
N PHE A 257 -16.69 -10.98 -2.68
CA PHE A 257 -15.90 -11.92 -3.46
C PHE A 257 -14.85 -11.19 -4.27
N ALA A 258 -13.75 -11.88 -4.54
CA ALA A 258 -12.70 -11.39 -5.41
C ALA A 258 -12.09 -12.53 -6.23
N ILE A 259 -11.63 -12.20 -7.43
CA ILE A 259 -10.69 -13.03 -8.18
C ILE A 259 -9.44 -12.20 -8.38
N GLU A 260 -8.33 -12.66 -7.79
CA GLU A 260 -7.04 -11.98 -7.85
C GLU A 260 -5.94 -12.92 -8.33
N MET A 261 -4.89 -12.33 -8.89
CA MET A 261 -3.67 -13.03 -9.22
C MET A 261 -2.53 -12.53 -8.34
N LEU A 262 -1.74 -13.47 -7.80
CA LEU A 262 -0.58 -13.21 -6.95
C LEU A 262 0.54 -14.16 -7.34
N ASP A 263 1.72 -13.61 -7.64
CA ASP A 263 2.92 -14.36 -8.06
C ASP A 263 2.67 -15.36 -9.20
N GLY A 264 1.73 -15.00 -10.09
CA GLY A 264 1.30 -15.77 -11.25
C GLY A 264 0.22 -16.81 -10.96
N HIS A 265 -0.21 -17.00 -9.71
CA HIS A 265 -1.29 -17.93 -9.36
C HIS A 265 -2.62 -17.20 -9.22
N LEU A 266 -3.70 -17.81 -9.71
CA LEU A 266 -5.05 -17.26 -9.59
C LEU A 266 -5.74 -17.77 -8.33
N TYR A 267 -6.43 -16.86 -7.63
CA TYR A 267 -7.14 -17.11 -6.38
C TYR A 267 -8.59 -16.63 -6.47
N LEU A 268 -9.49 -17.44 -5.92
CA LEU A 268 -10.86 -17.04 -5.56
C LEU A 268 -10.88 -16.72 -4.08
N LEU A 269 -11.44 -15.57 -3.72
CA LEU A 269 -11.74 -15.17 -2.35
C LEU A 269 -13.23 -14.95 -2.19
N LEU A 270 -13.78 -15.43 -1.08
CA LEU A 270 -15.21 -15.34 -0.79
C LEU A 270 -15.45 -15.28 0.72
N ASP A 271 -16.19 -14.30 1.19
CA ASP A 271 -16.75 -14.24 2.54
C ASP A 271 -18.26 -13.94 2.46
N MET A 272 -19.07 -14.78 3.12
CA MET A 272 -20.53 -14.69 3.18
C MET A 272 -21.04 -14.35 4.60
N GLY A 273 -20.18 -13.75 5.44
CA GLY A 273 -20.48 -13.28 6.78
C GLY A 273 -19.95 -14.18 7.91
N SER A 274 -19.28 -15.29 7.58
CA SER A 274 -18.74 -16.25 8.56
C SER A 274 -17.26 -16.57 8.36
N GLY A 275 -16.54 -15.72 7.64
CA GLY A 275 -15.11 -15.80 7.42
C GLY A 275 -14.75 -16.10 5.98
N THR A 276 -13.55 -15.70 5.61
CA THR A 276 -13.04 -15.78 4.25
C THR A 276 -12.52 -17.17 3.90
N THR A 277 -12.87 -17.66 2.71
CA THR A 277 -12.15 -18.76 2.04
C THR A 277 -11.27 -18.20 0.92
N LYS A 278 -9.98 -18.59 0.88
CA LYS A 278 -9.02 -18.24 -0.16
C LYS A 278 -8.57 -19.50 -0.90
N THR A 279 -9.16 -19.74 -2.05
CA THR A 279 -8.96 -20.97 -2.85
C THR A 279 -8.05 -20.67 -4.04
N ARG A 280 -6.92 -21.37 -4.12
CA ARG A 280 -6.07 -21.35 -5.33
C ARG A 280 -6.78 -22.11 -6.44
N ALA A 281 -7.07 -21.45 -7.56
CA ALA A 281 -7.85 -22.05 -8.65
C ALA A 281 -7.09 -23.18 -9.37
N VAL A 282 -5.78 -23.03 -9.52
CA VAL A 282 -4.89 -24.03 -10.16
C VAL A 282 -3.48 -23.94 -9.59
N ASN A 283 -2.77 -25.07 -9.52
CA ASN A 283 -1.40 -25.11 -8.97
C ASN A 283 -0.31 -24.58 -9.92
N LYS A 284 -0.63 -24.37 -11.20
CA LYS A 284 0.29 -23.78 -12.19
C LYS A 284 0.16 -22.26 -12.18
N LYS A 285 1.25 -21.55 -12.47
CA LYS A 285 1.18 -20.13 -12.85
C LYS A 285 0.44 -19.97 -14.18
N VAL A 286 -0.38 -18.92 -14.28
CA VAL A 286 -1.29 -18.62 -15.40
C VAL A 286 -0.98 -17.28 -16.08
N ASN A 287 0.21 -16.72 -15.81
CA ASN A 287 0.71 -15.48 -16.42
C ASN A 287 1.77 -15.75 -17.52
N ASP A 288 1.57 -16.77 -18.35
CA ASP A 288 2.45 -17.09 -19.48
C ASP A 288 2.08 -16.33 -20.78
N GLY A 289 1.07 -15.45 -20.68
CA GLY A 289 0.56 -14.69 -21.80
C GLY A 289 -0.19 -15.56 -22.81
N GLU A 290 -0.83 -16.64 -22.38
CA GLU A 290 -1.83 -17.40 -23.13
C GLU A 290 -3.25 -17.15 -22.61
N TRP A 291 -4.25 -17.47 -23.43
CA TRP A 291 -5.66 -17.31 -23.04
C TRP A 291 -6.08 -18.42 -22.08
N TYR A 292 -6.64 -18.03 -20.94
CA TYR A 292 -7.21 -18.91 -19.94
C TYR A 292 -8.70 -18.62 -19.76
N HIS A 293 -9.52 -19.66 -19.85
CA HIS A 293 -10.93 -19.58 -19.53
C HIS A 293 -11.14 -19.78 -18.03
N VAL A 294 -11.86 -18.87 -17.38
CA VAL A 294 -12.25 -18.97 -15.98
C VAL A 294 -13.75 -19.17 -15.94
N ASP A 295 -14.21 -20.18 -15.21
CA ASP A 295 -15.64 -20.36 -14.93
C ASP A 295 -15.81 -20.61 -13.43
N PHE A 296 -16.43 -19.64 -12.77
CA PHE A 296 -16.76 -19.63 -11.36
C PHE A 296 -18.25 -19.89 -11.21
N GLN A 297 -18.58 -20.95 -10.49
CA GLN A 297 -19.95 -21.38 -10.22
C GLN A 297 -20.13 -21.56 -8.72
N ARG A 298 -21.29 -21.14 -8.21
CA ARG A 298 -21.64 -21.19 -6.80
C ARG A 298 -23.06 -21.72 -6.61
N ASP A 299 -23.22 -22.58 -5.61
CA ASP A 299 -24.50 -22.99 -5.04
C ASP A 299 -24.43 -22.94 -3.52
N GLY A 300 -24.99 -21.88 -2.95
CA GLY A 300 -24.96 -21.61 -1.52
C GLY A 300 -23.53 -21.41 -1.02
N ARG A 301 -23.13 -22.29 -0.09
CA ARG A 301 -21.83 -22.27 0.60
C ARG A 301 -20.70 -22.93 -0.21
N SER A 302 -21.04 -23.73 -1.21
CA SER A 302 -20.08 -24.52 -1.98
C SER A 302 -20.14 -24.13 -3.45
N GLY A 303 -19.11 -24.52 -4.18
CA GLY A 303 -19.05 -24.25 -5.61
C GLY A 303 -17.77 -24.75 -6.23
N THR A 304 -17.55 -24.37 -7.48
CA THR A 304 -16.32 -24.69 -8.22
C THR A 304 -15.80 -23.46 -8.92
N ILE A 305 -14.49 -23.22 -8.81
CA ILE A 305 -13.76 -22.38 -9.75
C ILE A 305 -13.01 -23.29 -10.70
N SER A 306 -13.05 -22.99 -11.99
CA SER A 306 -12.36 -23.79 -13.00
C SER A 306 -11.48 -22.93 -13.89
N ILE A 307 -10.32 -23.48 -14.25
CA ILE A 307 -9.39 -22.91 -15.21
C ILE A 307 -9.29 -23.86 -16.39
N ASN A 308 -9.75 -23.39 -17.55
CA ASN A 308 -10.03 -24.18 -18.74
C ASN A 308 -11.01 -25.32 -18.41
N THR A 309 -10.51 -26.53 -18.18
CA THR A 309 -11.33 -27.70 -17.81
C THR A 309 -11.01 -28.23 -16.41
N GLN A 310 -10.00 -27.69 -15.74
CA GLN A 310 -9.59 -28.14 -14.41
C GLN A 310 -10.46 -27.47 -13.35
N ARG A 311 -11.28 -28.28 -12.66
CA ARG A 311 -12.20 -27.80 -11.62
C ARG A 311 -11.55 -27.92 -10.24
N GLN A 312 -11.60 -26.85 -9.48
CA GLN A 312 -11.26 -26.82 -8.07
C GLN A 312 -12.52 -26.51 -7.27
N ALA A 313 -12.95 -27.48 -6.45
CA ALA A 313 -14.06 -27.28 -5.54
C ALA A 313 -13.64 -26.41 -4.34
N TYR A 314 -14.58 -25.64 -3.83
CA TYR A 314 -14.42 -24.87 -2.59
C TYR A 314 -15.68 -24.98 -1.73
N THR A 315 -15.48 -24.76 -0.43
CA THR A 315 -16.56 -24.62 0.56
C THR A 315 -16.18 -23.46 1.48
N ALA A 316 -17.05 -22.47 1.60
CA ALA A 316 -16.86 -21.37 2.54
C ALA A 316 -17.13 -21.83 3.99
N PRO A 317 -16.49 -21.21 5.00
CA PRO A 317 -16.69 -21.56 6.40
C PRO A 317 -18.02 -21.03 6.97
N GLY A 318 -18.50 -21.64 8.05
CA GLY A 318 -19.75 -21.25 8.74
C GLY A 318 -21.02 -21.61 7.98
N GLU A 319 -22.20 -21.16 8.42
CA GLU A 319 -23.51 -21.64 7.90
C GLU A 319 -24.17 -20.71 6.86
N SER A 320 -23.51 -19.63 6.45
CA SER A 320 -24.06 -18.70 5.47
C SER A 320 -24.08 -19.28 4.05
N GLU A 321 -25.26 -19.28 3.42
CA GLU A 321 -25.43 -19.66 2.01
C GLU A 321 -25.59 -18.45 1.06
N ILE A 322 -25.80 -17.26 1.62
CA ILE A 322 -26.13 -16.05 0.86
C ILE A 322 -24.92 -15.13 0.80
N LEU A 323 -24.55 -14.73 -0.41
CA LEU A 323 -23.58 -13.66 -0.66
C LEU A 323 -24.38 -12.38 -0.98
N ASP A 324 -24.50 -11.48 -0.01
CA ASP A 324 -25.27 -10.24 -0.18
C ASP A 324 -24.36 -9.09 -0.63
N LEU A 325 -24.10 -9.06 -1.94
CA LEU A 325 -23.38 -7.96 -2.59
C LEU A 325 -24.30 -6.74 -2.69
N ASP A 326 -23.76 -5.53 -2.60
CA ASP A 326 -24.55 -4.31 -2.72
C ASP A 326 -23.93 -3.24 -3.63
N ASP A 327 -22.60 -3.13 -3.65
CA ASP A 327 -21.93 -2.23 -4.59
C ASP A 327 -21.88 -2.83 -6.00
N ASN A 328 -21.42 -2.02 -6.94
CA ASN A 328 -21.08 -2.44 -8.29
C ASN A 328 -20.02 -3.56 -8.28
N LEU A 329 -19.97 -4.28 -9.39
CA LEU A 329 -18.90 -5.24 -9.66
C LEU A 329 -17.79 -4.53 -10.44
N TYR A 330 -16.54 -4.61 -9.97
CA TYR A 330 -15.39 -4.01 -10.64
C TYR A 330 -14.60 -5.06 -11.40
N LEU A 331 -14.15 -4.69 -12.61
CA LEU A 331 -13.30 -5.50 -13.48
C LEU A 331 -12.00 -4.73 -13.77
N GLY A 332 -10.86 -5.39 -13.55
CA GLY A 332 -9.52 -4.88 -13.92
C GLY A 332 -8.80 -4.08 -12.84
N GLY A 333 -9.52 -3.44 -11.92
CA GLY A 333 -8.91 -2.60 -10.89
C GLY A 333 -9.99 -1.94 -10.03
N LEU A 334 -9.60 -1.01 -9.17
CA LEU A 334 -10.51 -0.28 -8.29
C LEU A 334 -10.35 1.24 -8.46
N PRO A 335 -11.43 2.01 -8.30
CA PRO A 335 -11.33 3.46 -8.25
C PRO A 335 -10.54 3.92 -7.03
N GLU A 336 -9.58 4.81 -7.24
CA GLU A 336 -8.93 5.54 -6.15
C GLU A 336 -9.95 6.44 -5.44
N ASN A 337 -9.96 6.43 -4.11
CA ASN A 337 -10.73 7.37 -3.27
C ASN A 337 -12.27 7.32 -3.37
N LYS A 338 -12.88 6.16 -3.68
CA LYS A 338 -14.35 6.03 -3.58
C LYS A 338 -14.79 6.00 -2.11
N LEU A 339 -15.33 7.12 -1.63
CA LEU A 339 -16.01 7.23 -0.34
C LEU A 339 -16.98 6.05 -0.11
N GLY A 340 -16.77 5.31 0.98
CA GLY A 340 -17.62 4.18 1.36
C GLY A 340 -17.22 2.81 0.78
N MET A 341 -16.17 2.72 -0.05
CA MET A 341 -15.59 1.44 -0.44
C MET A 341 -14.77 0.85 0.72
N VAL A 342 -15.04 -0.40 1.06
CA VAL A 342 -14.29 -1.15 2.08
C VAL A 342 -13.37 -2.13 1.37
N PHE A 343 -12.10 -2.14 1.73
CA PHE A 343 -11.11 -3.10 1.22
C PHE A 343 -10.87 -4.20 2.26
N PRO A 344 -11.41 -5.42 2.06
CA PRO A 344 -11.16 -6.54 2.96
C PRO A 344 -9.67 -6.89 3.00
N THR A 345 -9.14 -7.21 4.18
CA THR A 345 -7.69 -7.44 4.37
C THR A 345 -7.19 -8.69 3.66
N GLU A 346 -8.08 -9.62 3.36
CA GLU A 346 -7.77 -10.88 2.68
C GLU A 346 -7.50 -10.71 1.18
N VAL A 347 -8.04 -9.64 0.57
CA VAL A 347 -7.83 -9.27 -0.84
C VAL A 347 -6.55 -8.44 -0.94
N TRP A 348 -5.42 -9.12 -0.92
CA TRP A 348 -4.10 -8.47 -0.83
C TRP A 348 -3.82 -7.53 -2.00
N THR A 349 -4.24 -7.89 -3.21
CA THR A 349 -4.00 -7.06 -4.40
C THR A 349 -4.65 -5.68 -4.30
N ALA A 350 -5.79 -5.55 -3.61
CA ALA A 350 -6.46 -4.27 -3.41
C ALA A 350 -5.62 -3.32 -2.55
N LEU A 351 -5.16 -3.78 -1.38
CA LEU A 351 -4.39 -2.96 -0.43
C LEU A 351 -2.92 -2.74 -0.85
N LEU A 352 -2.40 -3.58 -1.73
CA LEU A 352 -1.09 -3.42 -2.39
C LEU A 352 -1.15 -2.53 -3.63
N ASN A 353 -2.33 -2.05 -4.03
CA ASN A 353 -2.56 -1.28 -5.27
C ASN A 353 -2.14 -2.03 -6.55
N TYR A 354 -2.37 -3.35 -6.58
CA TYR A 354 -2.13 -4.20 -7.73
C TYR A 354 -3.41 -4.41 -8.54
N GLY A 355 -3.76 -3.44 -9.38
CA GLY A 355 -4.76 -3.67 -10.42
C GLY A 355 -4.22 -4.49 -11.60
N TYR A 356 -5.13 -5.14 -12.31
CA TYR A 356 -4.85 -6.04 -13.41
C TYR A 356 -4.46 -5.28 -14.69
N VAL A 357 -3.37 -5.73 -15.31
CA VAL A 357 -2.95 -5.31 -16.65
C VAL A 357 -2.87 -6.54 -17.53
N GLY A 358 -3.58 -6.51 -18.66
CA GLY A 358 -3.80 -7.70 -19.48
C GLY A 358 -5.10 -7.64 -20.28
N CYS A 359 -5.42 -8.71 -20.98
CA CYS A 359 -6.63 -8.80 -21.77
C CYS A 359 -7.76 -9.54 -21.07
N ILE A 360 -9.00 -9.10 -21.33
CA ILE A 360 -10.23 -9.78 -20.92
C ILE A 360 -11.18 -9.87 -22.11
N ARG A 361 -11.92 -10.98 -22.23
CA ARG A 361 -13.03 -11.13 -23.17
C ARG A 361 -14.06 -12.14 -22.68
N ASP A 362 -15.14 -12.29 -23.47
CA ASP A 362 -16.17 -13.31 -23.28
C ASP A 362 -16.68 -13.36 -21.83
N LEU A 363 -16.98 -12.18 -21.26
CA LEU A 363 -17.52 -12.07 -19.91
C LEU A 363 -19.00 -12.48 -19.91
N PHE A 364 -19.35 -13.43 -19.05
CA PHE A 364 -20.72 -13.84 -18.75
C PHE A 364 -20.99 -13.72 -17.26
N ILE A 365 -22.18 -13.25 -16.91
CA ILE A 365 -22.68 -13.18 -15.53
C ILE A 365 -24.06 -13.84 -15.52
N ASP A 366 -24.22 -14.87 -14.69
CA ASP A 366 -25.40 -15.74 -14.59
C ASP A 366 -25.85 -16.25 -15.98
N GLY A 367 -24.86 -16.65 -16.79
CA GLY A 367 -25.04 -17.14 -18.16
C GLY A 367 -25.35 -16.08 -19.21
N GLN A 368 -25.52 -14.81 -18.84
CA GLN A 368 -25.75 -13.72 -19.77
C GLN A 368 -24.45 -13.07 -20.23
N SER A 369 -24.28 -12.94 -21.54
CA SER A 369 -23.10 -12.29 -22.14
C SER A 369 -23.06 -10.79 -21.86
N LYS A 370 -21.87 -10.22 -21.61
CA LYS A 370 -21.65 -8.80 -21.31
C LYS A 370 -20.62 -8.20 -22.28
N ASP A 371 -21.03 -7.17 -23.00
CA ASP A 371 -20.17 -6.42 -23.94
C ASP A 371 -19.27 -5.43 -23.18
N VAL A 372 -18.12 -5.93 -22.72
CA VAL A 372 -17.13 -5.16 -21.95
C VAL A 372 -16.51 -4.01 -22.75
N ARG A 373 -16.39 -4.16 -24.07
CA ARG A 373 -15.87 -3.11 -24.95
C ARG A 373 -16.82 -1.92 -24.97
N ARG A 374 -18.10 -2.16 -25.23
CA ARG A 374 -19.11 -1.10 -25.22
C ARG A 374 -19.22 -0.44 -23.85
N MET A 375 -19.09 -1.20 -22.77
CA MET A 375 -19.08 -0.65 -21.41
C MET A 375 -17.90 0.31 -21.20
N ALA A 376 -16.69 -0.07 -21.63
CA ALA A 376 -15.50 0.78 -21.56
C ALA A 376 -15.67 2.07 -22.39
N GLU A 377 -16.22 1.97 -23.61
CA GLU A 377 -16.48 3.12 -24.49
C GLU A 377 -17.51 4.09 -23.88
N VAL A 378 -18.60 3.58 -23.31
CA VAL A 378 -19.64 4.40 -22.65
C VAL A 378 -19.11 5.08 -21.39
N GLN A 379 -18.29 4.38 -20.61
CA GLN A 379 -17.69 4.91 -19.37
C GLN A 379 -16.49 5.82 -19.63
N LYS A 380 -15.96 5.85 -20.86
CA LYS A 380 -14.69 6.51 -21.20
C LYS A 380 -13.54 6.04 -20.28
N ALA A 381 -13.45 4.73 -20.08
CA ALA A 381 -12.47 4.14 -19.19
C ALA A 381 -11.03 4.45 -19.66
N ALA A 382 -10.27 5.16 -18.82
CA ALA A 382 -8.88 5.50 -19.11
C ALA A 382 -7.99 4.24 -19.01
N GLY A 383 -7.01 4.11 -19.92
CA GLY A 383 -6.11 2.95 -19.94
C GLY A 383 -6.76 1.66 -20.42
N VAL A 384 -7.94 1.70 -21.07
CA VAL A 384 -8.59 0.53 -21.66
C VAL A 384 -8.63 0.63 -23.18
N LYS A 385 -8.08 -0.37 -23.88
CA LYS A 385 -8.01 -0.45 -25.34
C LYS A 385 -9.00 -1.51 -25.88
N PRO A 386 -9.73 -1.25 -26.98
CA PRO A 386 -10.76 -2.17 -27.53
C PRO A 386 -10.18 -3.30 -28.39
N SER A 387 -8.99 -3.79 -28.05
CA SER A 387 -8.32 -4.88 -28.77
C SER A 387 -7.33 -5.58 -27.85
N CYS A 388 -7.03 -6.84 -28.13
CA CYS A 388 -5.97 -7.58 -27.45
C CYS A 388 -4.93 -8.10 -28.44
N SER A 389 -3.71 -7.59 -28.33
CA SER A 389 -2.54 -8.06 -29.08
C SER A 389 -1.38 -8.27 -28.11
N LYS A 390 -0.69 -9.41 -28.21
CA LYS A 390 0.55 -9.67 -27.48
C LYS A 390 1.71 -9.10 -28.29
N GLU A 391 2.30 -8.01 -27.83
CA GLU A 391 3.52 -7.48 -28.45
C GLU A 391 4.73 -8.36 -28.10
N PRO A 392 5.75 -8.43 -28.96
CA PRO A 392 7.02 -9.07 -28.61
C PRO A 392 7.64 -8.40 -27.37
N PRO A 393 8.24 -9.15 -26.43
CA PRO A 393 8.87 -8.62 -25.22
C PRO A 393 10.17 -7.89 -25.59
N LYS A 394 10.02 -6.62 -25.98
CA LYS A 394 11.11 -5.76 -26.46
C LYS A 394 11.09 -4.40 -25.79
N GLN A 395 10.17 -4.16 -24.86
CA GLN A 395 9.94 -2.86 -24.25
C GLN A 395 11.13 -2.48 -23.33
N CYS A 396 11.82 -3.46 -22.73
CA CYS A 396 13.05 -3.22 -21.98
C CYS A 396 14.30 -3.09 -22.87
N LEU A 397 14.27 -3.51 -24.15
CA LEU A 397 15.45 -3.43 -25.03
C LEU A 397 15.89 -1.99 -25.33
N SER A 398 14.95 -1.03 -25.24
CA SER A 398 15.28 0.39 -25.36
C SER A 398 15.93 0.98 -24.11
N ASN A 399 16.16 0.18 -23.06
CA ASN A 399 16.63 0.60 -21.73
C ASN A 399 15.85 1.82 -21.22
N PRO A 400 14.51 1.71 -21.09
CA PRO A 400 13.67 2.86 -20.75
C PRO A 400 13.84 3.33 -19.29
N CYS A 401 14.33 2.46 -18.40
CA CYS A 401 14.55 2.80 -17.00
C CYS A 401 15.89 3.55 -16.85
N GLN A 402 15.79 4.83 -16.47
CA GLN A 402 16.94 5.69 -16.24
C GLN A 402 17.60 5.38 -14.89
N ASN A 403 18.78 5.96 -14.65
CA ASN A 403 19.45 5.95 -13.33
C ASN A 403 19.65 4.56 -12.71
N ASN A 404 19.94 3.56 -13.55
CA ASN A 404 20.12 2.15 -13.17
C ASN A 404 18.86 1.49 -12.58
N GLY A 405 17.66 2.00 -12.89
CA GLY A 405 16.42 1.31 -12.55
C GLY A 405 16.33 -0.06 -13.22
N VAL A 406 15.82 -1.05 -12.51
CA VAL A 406 15.71 -2.43 -13.04
C VAL A 406 14.47 -2.52 -13.91
N CYS A 407 14.66 -2.82 -15.20
CA CYS A 407 13.55 -2.99 -16.13
C CYS A 407 13.00 -4.41 -16.09
N ARG A 408 11.67 -4.52 -15.94
CA ARG A 408 10.91 -5.77 -16.09
C ARG A 408 9.93 -5.64 -17.25
N GLU A 409 9.87 -6.68 -18.09
CA GLU A 409 8.85 -6.80 -19.12
C GLU A 409 7.47 -7.07 -18.48
N GLY A 410 6.49 -6.23 -18.79
CA GLY A 410 5.09 -6.38 -18.40
C GLY A 410 4.21 -6.76 -19.59
N TRP A 411 2.90 -6.55 -19.48
CA TRP A 411 1.99 -6.75 -20.62
C TRP A 411 1.97 -5.51 -21.52
N ASN A 412 2.63 -5.58 -22.68
CA ASN A 412 2.79 -4.48 -23.65
C ASN A 412 3.36 -3.18 -23.04
N ARG A 413 4.12 -3.31 -21.95
CA ARG A 413 4.75 -2.18 -21.25
C ARG A 413 6.04 -2.63 -20.57
N TYR A 414 6.92 -1.68 -20.31
CA TYR A 414 8.01 -1.85 -19.36
C TYR A 414 7.57 -1.41 -17.96
N VAL A 415 8.14 -2.03 -16.93
CA VAL A 415 7.98 -1.65 -15.52
C VAL A 415 9.37 -1.42 -14.94
N CYS A 416 9.59 -0.24 -14.37
CA CYS A 416 10.87 0.11 -13.75
C CYS A 416 10.79 -0.02 -12.23
N ASP A 417 11.68 -0.80 -11.64
CA ASP A 417 11.96 -0.73 -10.20
C ASP A 417 13.02 0.35 -9.95
N CYS A 418 12.58 1.46 -9.35
CA CYS A 418 13.43 2.60 -9.03
C CYS A 418 13.89 2.62 -7.56
N SER A 419 13.50 1.64 -6.73
CA SER A 419 13.58 1.76 -5.26
C SER A 419 15.02 1.94 -4.74
N GLY A 420 16.02 1.41 -5.47
CA GLY A 420 17.44 1.49 -5.11
C GLY A 420 18.22 2.61 -5.79
N THR A 421 17.56 3.47 -6.58
CA THR A 421 18.24 4.43 -7.47
C THR A 421 18.35 5.83 -6.88
N GLY A 422 17.47 6.19 -5.95
CA GLY A 422 17.29 7.57 -5.49
C GLY A 422 16.44 8.42 -6.44
N TYR A 423 15.74 7.77 -7.36
CA TYR A 423 14.78 8.36 -8.28
C TYR A 423 13.43 7.65 -8.16
N LEU A 424 12.38 8.27 -8.69
CA LEU A 424 11.03 7.72 -8.83
C LEU A 424 10.44 8.13 -10.19
N GLY A 425 9.17 7.76 -10.40
CA GLY A 425 8.47 7.98 -11.66
C GLY A 425 8.47 6.74 -12.53
N ARG A 426 7.81 6.83 -13.69
CA ARG A 426 7.54 5.67 -14.56
C ARG A 426 8.82 5.06 -15.14
N SER A 427 9.85 5.89 -15.33
CA SER A 427 11.15 5.55 -15.91
C SER A 427 12.32 5.93 -15.00
N CYS A 428 12.06 6.14 -13.70
CA CYS A 428 13.06 6.60 -12.73
C CYS A 428 13.70 7.95 -13.13
N GLU A 429 12.92 8.84 -13.75
CA GLU A 429 13.36 10.12 -14.31
C GLU A 429 13.31 11.29 -13.32
N ARG A 430 12.61 11.13 -12.19
CA ARG A 430 12.42 12.19 -11.18
C ARG A 430 13.30 11.92 -9.97
N ASP A 431 14.04 12.92 -9.52
CA ASP A 431 14.82 12.84 -8.28
C ASP A 431 13.90 12.57 -7.08
N ALA A 432 14.27 11.60 -6.24
CA ALA A 432 13.55 11.32 -4.99
C ALA A 432 14.03 12.24 -3.88
N THR A 433 13.08 12.79 -3.13
CA THR A 433 13.33 13.73 -2.05
C THR A 433 14.08 13.07 -0.90
N ILE A 434 15.09 13.76 -0.37
CA ILE A 434 15.86 13.35 0.81
C ILE A 434 15.32 14.09 2.05
N LEU A 435 15.15 13.36 3.15
CA LEU A 435 14.93 13.93 4.48
C LEU A 435 16.12 13.67 5.39
N SER A 436 16.56 14.70 6.11
CA SER A 436 17.64 14.64 7.11
C SER A 436 17.09 14.73 8.53
N TYR A 437 17.57 13.83 9.39
CA TYR A 437 17.16 13.65 10.78
C TYR A 437 18.37 13.76 11.70
N ASP A 438 18.26 14.58 12.75
CA ASP A 438 19.34 14.82 13.71
C ASP A 438 19.08 14.17 15.08
N GLY A 439 18.17 13.20 15.16
CA GLY A 439 17.75 12.56 16.41
C GLY A 439 16.63 13.30 17.14
N SER A 440 16.28 14.53 16.75
CA SER A 440 15.18 15.32 17.31
C SER A 440 14.02 15.55 16.33
N LYS A 441 14.14 15.01 15.11
CA LYS A 441 13.22 15.24 14.00
C LYS A 441 12.42 13.99 13.63
N PHE A 442 11.21 14.20 13.13
CA PHE A 442 10.31 13.15 12.65
C PHE A 442 9.58 13.56 11.37
N MET A 443 9.06 12.54 10.68
CA MET A 443 7.98 12.67 9.70
C MET A 443 6.94 11.59 10.02
N LYS A 444 5.69 12.02 10.12
CA LYS A 444 4.52 11.21 10.49
C LYS A 444 3.46 11.37 9.41
N ILE A 445 3.06 10.26 8.82
CA ILE A 445 1.90 10.16 7.93
C ILE A 445 0.74 9.66 8.77
N GLN A 446 -0.28 10.48 8.98
CA GLN A 446 -1.48 10.09 9.70
C GLN A 446 -2.53 9.62 8.69
N MET A 447 -2.84 8.34 8.67
CA MET A 447 -3.78 7.82 7.68
C MET A 447 -5.17 8.44 7.88
N PRO A 448 -5.88 8.87 6.80
CA PRO A 448 -7.22 9.46 6.90
C PRO A 448 -8.24 8.52 7.55
N VAL A 449 -8.05 7.21 7.34
CA VAL A 449 -8.82 6.12 7.95
C VAL A 449 -7.85 5.11 8.56
N VAL A 450 -8.32 4.38 9.58
CA VAL A 450 -7.53 3.28 10.15
C VAL A 450 -7.24 2.24 9.06
N MET A 451 -5.98 1.84 8.96
CA MET A 451 -5.55 0.84 8.00
C MET A 451 -5.47 -0.51 8.66
N GLN A 452 -5.95 -1.53 7.96
CA GLN A 452 -5.78 -2.92 8.33
C GLN A 452 -5.26 -3.68 7.12
N THR A 453 -4.17 -4.43 7.30
CA THR A 453 -3.47 -5.09 6.19
C THR A 453 -2.99 -6.49 6.58
N GLU A 454 -3.00 -7.42 5.63
CA GLU A 454 -2.36 -8.74 5.77
C GLU A 454 -1.13 -8.91 4.87
N ALA A 455 -0.89 -7.94 3.99
CA ALA A 455 0.23 -7.92 3.08
C ALA A 455 0.70 -6.48 2.85
N GLU A 456 2.01 -6.30 2.84
CA GLU A 456 2.63 -5.00 2.61
C GLU A 456 3.89 -5.14 1.76
N ASP A 457 4.13 -4.13 0.93
CA ASP A 457 5.37 -3.91 0.19
C ASP A 457 5.98 -2.59 0.66
N VAL A 458 7.13 -2.69 1.33
CA VAL A 458 7.81 -1.53 1.91
C VAL A 458 9.21 -1.46 1.34
N SER A 459 9.61 -0.28 0.87
CA SER A 459 11.00 0.00 0.56
C SER A 459 11.39 1.41 0.99
N LEU A 460 12.66 1.58 1.33
CA LEU A 460 13.25 2.89 1.63
C LEU A 460 14.76 2.82 1.44
N ARG A 461 15.39 3.97 1.25
CA ARG A 461 16.84 4.11 1.31
C ARG A 461 17.23 4.86 2.57
N PHE A 462 18.32 4.46 3.20
CA PHE A 462 18.85 5.15 4.36
C PHE A 462 20.38 5.32 4.26
N ARG A 463 20.88 6.32 5.00
CA ARG A 463 22.30 6.58 5.19
C ARG A 463 22.53 7.02 6.63
N SER A 464 23.42 6.35 7.37
CA SER A 464 23.71 6.69 8.77
C SER A 464 25.13 6.28 9.17
N GLN A 465 25.67 6.98 10.18
CA GLN A 465 26.88 6.59 10.90
C GLN A 465 26.56 5.81 12.19
N ARG A 466 25.30 5.83 12.63
CA ARG A 466 24.85 5.14 13.83
C ARG A 466 24.55 3.67 13.54
N ALA A 467 24.93 2.81 14.47
CA ALA A 467 24.61 1.39 14.41
C ALA A 467 23.17 1.09 14.88
N TYR A 468 22.45 2.10 15.36
CA TYR A 468 21.10 2.01 15.90
C TYR A 468 20.22 3.17 15.44
N GLY A 469 18.92 2.93 15.32
CA GLY A 469 17.94 3.98 15.00
C GLY A 469 16.73 3.45 14.24
N VAL A 470 15.54 3.97 14.53
CA VAL A 470 14.34 3.63 13.77
C VAL A 470 14.42 4.17 12.34
N LEU A 471 14.16 3.34 11.35
CA LEU A 471 14.07 3.76 9.94
C LEU A 471 12.63 4.11 9.59
N MET A 472 11.70 3.21 9.92
CA MET A 472 10.26 3.41 9.76
C MET A 472 9.51 2.50 10.74
N ALA A 473 8.36 2.95 11.25
CA ALA A 473 7.43 2.12 12.00
C ALA A 473 5.99 2.45 11.62
N THR A 474 5.14 1.42 11.49
CA THR A 474 3.70 1.61 11.61
C THR A 474 3.30 1.63 13.08
N THR A 475 2.32 2.47 13.45
CA THR A 475 1.85 2.61 14.83
C THR A 475 0.32 2.70 14.89
N SER A 476 -0.30 2.03 15.86
CA SER A 476 -1.73 2.22 16.18
C SER A 476 -1.91 3.06 17.44
N ARG A 477 -3.02 3.82 17.49
CA ARG A 477 -3.47 4.54 18.69
C ARG A 477 -4.19 3.63 19.70
N ASP A 478 -4.50 2.40 19.30
CA ASP A 478 -5.35 1.47 20.03
C ASP A 478 -4.63 0.16 20.43
N SER A 479 -3.46 -0.12 19.83
CA SER A 479 -2.69 -1.33 20.09
C SER A 479 -1.17 -1.11 20.02
N ALA A 480 -0.40 -2.14 20.40
CA ALA A 480 1.05 -2.19 20.25
C ALA A 480 1.49 -2.77 18.90
N ASP A 481 0.54 -2.91 17.95
CA ASP A 481 0.82 -3.54 16.67
C ASP A 481 1.72 -2.67 15.82
N THR A 482 2.70 -3.29 15.19
CA THR A 482 3.71 -2.57 14.41
C THR A 482 4.38 -3.47 13.40
N LEU A 483 4.65 -2.90 12.22
CA LEU A 483 5.67 -3.33 11.29
C LEU A 483 6.77 -2.27 11.33
N ARG A 484 7.96 -2.67 11.78
CA ARG A 484 9.06 -1.74 12.07
C ARG A 484 10.35 -2.18 11.41
N LEU A 485 11.04 -1.20 10.82
CA LEU A 485 12.40 -1.29 10.33
C LEU A 485 13.31 -0.44 11.20
N GLU A 486 14.39 -1.03 11.69
CA GLU A 486 15.36 -0.35 12.54
C GLU A 486 16.78 -0.83 12.29
N LEU A 487 17.76 0.04 12.52
CA LEU A 487 19.15 -0.37 12.68
C LEU A 487 19.34 -0.94 14.09
N GLU A 488 19.98 -2.10 14.17
CA GLU A 488 20.43 -2.70 15.40
C GLU A 488 21.79 -3.35 15.18
N THR A 489 22.82 -2.93 15.91
CA THR A 489 24.19 -3.45 15.78
C THR A 489 24.74 -3.35 14.33
N GLY A 490 24.36 -2.30 13.60
CA GLY A 490 24.78 -2.09 12.19
C GLY A 490 24.12 -3.04 11.19
N ARG A 491 23.03 -3.71 11.56
CA ARG A 491 22.19 -4.56 10.69
C ARG A 491 20.79 -3.96 10.62
N VAL A 492 20.07 -4.23 9.54
CA VAL A 492 18.64 -3.89 9.47
C VAL A 492 17.84 -5.01 10.12
N ARG A 493 16.98 -4.66 11.06
CA ARG A 493 16.01 -5.53 11.71
C ARG A 493 14.61 -5.17 11.23
N LEU A 494 13.90 -6.17 10.73
CA LEU A 494 12.45 -6.12 10.57
C LEU A 494 11.81 -6.73 11.82
N THR A 495 10.88 -6.01 12.43
CA THR A 495 10.05 -6.50 13.53
C THR A 495 8.58 -6.39 13.14
N VAL A 496 7.83 -7.48 13.23
CA VAL A 496 6.37 -7.50 13.12
C VAL A 496 5.78 -7.97 14.44
N ASN A 497 4.96 -7.15 15.09
CA ASN A 497 4.28 -7.51 16.32
C ASN A 497 2.78 -7.28 16.13
N LEU A 498 1.98 -8.31 16.38
CA LEU A 498 0.52 -8.31 16.24
C LEU A 498 -0.14 -8.73 17.57
N GLY A 499 0.34 -8.15 18.68
CA GLY A 499 -0.15 -8.41 20.05
C GLY A 499 0.30 -9.72 20.72
N LYS A 500 0.93 -10.66 19.98
CA LYS A 500 1.40 -11.97 20.52
C LYS A 500 2.90 -12.05 20.78
N GLY A 501 3.60 -10.92 20.66
CA GLY A 501 5.04 -10.83 20.77
C GLY A 501 5.70 -10.53 19.41
N PRO A 502 6.92 -9.98 19.42
CA PRO A 502 7.60 -9.56 18.20
C PRO A 502 8.21 -10.73 17.44
N GLU A 503 7.90 -10.84 16.15
CA GLU A 503 8.61 -11.68 15.18
C GLU A 503 9.67 -10.85 14.47
N THR A 504 10.90 -11.38 14.35
CA THR A 504 12.04 -10.59 13.89
C THR A 504 12.93 -11.33 12.91
N ILE A 505 13.36 -10.64 11.84
CA ILE A 505 14.41 -11.10 10.93
C ILE A 505 15.44 -9.99 10.69
N PHE A 506 16.68 -10.37 10.39
CA PHE A 506 17.82 -9.46 10.24
C PHE A 506 18.48 -9.62 8.87
N ALA A 507 18.96 -8.51 8.28
CA ALA A 507 19.71 -8.52 7.03
C ALA A 507 20.84 -7.47 7.01
N GLY A 508 21.87 -7.76 6.21
CA GLY A 508 23.07 -6.94 6.07
C GLY A 508 23.97 -6.93 7.31
N GLN A 509 25.11 -6.26 7.21
CA GLN A 509 26.11 -6.05 8.28
C GLN A 509 26.90 -4.77 8.01
N ASN A 510 27.34 -4.08 9.08
CA ASN A 510 28.15 -2.86 9.01
C ASN A 510 27.53 -1.75 8.14
N LEU A 511 26.20 -1.63 8.14
CA LEU A 511 25.42 -0.69 7.31
C LEU A 511 25.46 0.76 7.82
N ASN A 512 26.25 1.01 8.85
CA ASN A 512 26.47 2.33 9.46
C ASN A 512 27.78 2.97 8.95
N ASP A 513 28.11 2.71 7.69
CA ASP A 513 29.32 3.17 7.02
C ASP A 513 29.22 4.60 6.47
N ASN A 514 28.02 5.19 6.55
CA ASN A 514 27.61 6.45 5.95
C ASN A 514 27.48 6.40 4.43
N GLU A 515 27.15 5.27 3.83
CA GLU A 515 26.74 5.17 2.43
C GLU A 515 25.22 4.92 2.32
N TRP A 516 24.69 5.03 1.10
CA TRP A 516 23.27 4.77 0.85
C TRP A 516 23.01 3.27 0.73
N HIS A 517 22.13 2.77 1.58
CA HIS A 517 21.61 1.40 1.52
C HIS A 517 20.12 1.39 1.19
N THR A 518 19.66 0.34 0.52
CA THR A 518 18.25 0.16 0.11
C THR A 518 17.65 -1.02 0.85
N VAL A 519 16.55 -0.81 1.58
CA VAL A 519 15.81 -1.87 2.28
C VAL A 519 14.55 -2.19 1.50
N ARG A 520 14.24 -3.48 1.32
CA ARG A 520 12.99 -3.97 0.73
C ARG A 520 12.38 -5.03 1.65
N VAL A 521 11.09 -4.88 1.93
CA VAL A 521 10.29 -5.81 2.74
C VAL A 521 9.07 -6.23 1.94
N PHE A 522 8.82 -7.53 1.92
CA PHE A 522 7.58 -8.11 1.42
C PHE A 522 6.98 -8.95 2.54
N ARG A 523 5.77 -8.59 2.99
CA ARG A 523 4.98 -9.44 3.90
C ARG A 523 3.76 -9.99 3.17
N ARG A 524 3.53 -11.30 3.32
CA ARG A 524 2.36 -12.01 2.76
C ARG A 524 1.77 -12.91 3.83
N GLY A 525 0.78 -12.40 4.56
CA GLY A 525 0.21 -13.04 5.73
C GLY A 525 1.29 -13.29 6.78
N LYS A 526 1.64 -14.57 6.96
CA LYS A 526 2.68 -15.04 7.90
C LYS A 526 4.10 -15.02 7.33
N SER A 527 4.25 -14.93 6.01
CA SER A 527 5.56 -14.93 5.35
C SER A 527 6.18 -13.54 5.38
N LEU A 528 7.43 -13.47 5.80
CA LEU A 528 8.26 -12.26 5.85
C LEU A 528 9.45 -12.44 4.92
N LYS A 529 9.77 -11.42 4.14
CA LYS A 529 10.98 -11.37 3.32
C LYS A 529 11.62 -10.00 3.46
N LEU A 530 12.90 -9.98 3.81
CA LEU A 530 13.72 -8.79 3.98
C LEU A 530 14.94 -8.87 3.05
N THR A 531 15.25 -7.77 2.36
CA THR A 531 16.43 -7.66 1.50
C THR A 531 17.07 -6.30 1.73
N VAL A 532 18.41 -6.28 1.80
CA VAL A 532 19.21 -5.05 1.89
C VAL A 532 20.15 -5.03 0.70
N ASP A 533 20.13 -3.92 -0.04
CA ASP A 533 20.84 -3.75 -1.31
C ASP A 533 20.52 -4.89 -2.29
N ASP A 534 21.56 -5.50 -2.87
CA ASP A 534 21.48 -6.65 -3.77
C ASP A 534 21.91 -7.96 -3.07
N LEU A 535 21.89 -7.98 -1.74
CA LEU A 535 22.19 -9.17 -0.95
C LEU A 535 21.08 -10.22 -1.09
N GLN A 536 21.40 -11.48 -0.76
CA GLN A 536 20.41 -12.56 -0.77
C GLN A 536 19.24 -12.25 0.18
N PRO A 537 17.99 -12.44 -0.26
CA PRO A 537 16.83 -12.22 0.60
C PRO A 537 16.84 -13.15 1.81
N VAL A 538 16.47 -12.59 2.97
CA VAL A 538 16.24 -13.34 4.20
C VAL A 538 14.74 -13.56 4.35
N GLU A 539 14.33 -14.81 4.48
CA GLU A 539 12.93 -15.20 4.64
C GLU A 539 12.67 -15.65 6.08
N GLY A 540 11.46 -15.36 6.57
CA GLY A 540 10.98 -15.73 7.89
C GLY A 540 9.50 -16.08 7.85
N GLN A 541 9.05 -16.81 8.86
CA GLN A 541 7.66 -17.21 9.01
C GLN A 541 7.21 -16.86 10.43
N MET A 542 6.13 -16.09 10.55
CA MET A 542 5.57 -15.71 11.85
C MET A 542 4.89 -16.90 12.53
N ALA A 543 5.02 -16.98 13.86
CA ALA A 543 4.26 -17.92 14.68
C ALA A 543 2.82 -17.44 14.94
N GLY A 544 1.92 -18.39 15.22
CA GLY A 544 0.51 -18.11 15.47
C GLY A 544 -0.31 -17.87 14.20
N ASP A 545 -1.62 -17.65 14.38
CA ASP A 545 -2.60 -17.55 13.27
C ASP A 545 -3.03 -16.12 12.92
N HIS A 546 -2.60 -15.13 13.70
CA HIS A 546 -2.98 -13.75 13.46
C HIS A 546 -2.06 -13.11 12.41
N THR A 547 -2.65 -12.52 11.37
CA THR A 547 -1.92 -11.90 10.23
C THR A 547 -2.30 -10.44 10.00
N GLN A 548 -3.37 -9.96 10.63
CA GLN A 548 -3.86 -8.60 10.41
C GLN A 548 -3.02 -7.60 11.20
N LEU A 549 -2.46 -6.61 10.50
CA LEU A 549 -1.75 -5.48 11.08
C LEU A 549 -2.68 -4.27 11.06
N GLU A 550 -2.91 -3.67 12.22
CA GLU A 550 -3.61 -2.39 12.33
C GLU A 550 -2.62 -1.25 12.51
N PHE A 551 -2.83 -0.15 11.80
CA PHE A 551 -2.07 1.08 12.04
C PHE A 551 -2.84 2.34 11.66
N HIS A 552 -2.50 3.40 12.38
CA HIS A 552 -3.02 4.75 12.18
C HIS A 552 -1.98 5.68 11.57
N ASN A 553 -0.69 5.41 11.84
CA ASN A 553 0.39 6.24 11.32
C ASN A 553 1.51 5.40 10.73
N ILE A 554 2.23 6.00 9.78
CA ILE A 554 3.56 5.58 9.33
C ILE A 554 4.53 6.66 9.79
N GLU A 555 5.49 6.29 10.64
CA GLU A 555 6.38 7.22 11.32
C GLU A 555 7.85 6.94 10.99
N THR A 556 8.65 7.99 10.90
CA THR A 556 10.11 7.94 10.66
C THR A 556 10.82 8.95 11.55
N GLY A 557 12.09 8.70 11.86
CA GLY A 557 12.88 9.59 12.72
C GLY A 557 12.61 9.36 14.21
N ILE A 558 11.38 9.63 14.65
CA ILE A 558 10.92 9.42 16.03
C ILE A 558 9.57 8.68 15.97
N VAL A 559 9.42 7.67 16.81
CA VAL A 559 8.11 7.04 17.06
C VAL A 559 7.38 7.89 18.11
N THR A 560 6.47 8.73 17.64
CA THR A 560 5.70 9.68 18.46
C THR A 560 4.53 8.99 19.16
N GLU A 561 3.80 8.10 18.45
CA GLU A 561 2.76 7.27 19.04
C GLU A 561 3.38 6.03 19.69
N LYS A 562 3.45 6.06 21.03
CA LYS A 562 4.14 5.05 21.83
C LYS A 562 3.33 4.57 23.03
N ARG A 563 2.03 4.89 23.09
CA ARG A 563 1.17 4.60 24.26
C ARG A 563 1.23 3.13 24.70
N PHE A 564 1.29 2.21 23.74
CA PHE A 564 1.28 0.75 24.00
C PHE A 564 2.63 0.07 23.72
N LEU A 565 3.65 0.82 23.31
CA LEU A 565 4.97 0.25 23.05
C LEU A 565 5.76 0.11 24.35
N SER A 566 6.15 -1.11 24.69
CA SER A 566 6.99 -1.40 25.85
C SER A 566 8.45 -1.01 25.66
N LEU A 567 8.96 -1.10 24.42
CA LEU A 567 10.30 -0.72 24.04
C LEU A 567 10.22 0.15 22.78
N VAL A 568 10.70 1.39 22.89
CA VAL A 568 10.78 2.32 21.76
C VAL A 568 12.23 2.32 21.26
N PRO A 569 12.47 2.11 19.96
CA PRO A 569 13.81 2.23 19.42
C PRO A 569 14.36 3.65 19.57
N SER A 570 15.68 3.78 19.54
CA SER A 570 16.31 5.09 19.52
C SER A 570 15.93 5.89 18.28
N ASN A 571 15.88 7.21 18.41
CA ASN A 571 15.58 8.12 17.31
C ASN A 571 16.64 7.99 16.19
N PHE A 572 16.28 8.35 14.96
CA PHE A 572 17.19 8.25 13.82
C PHE A 572 18.11 9.48 13.71
N ILE A 573 19.40 9.23 13.42
CA ILE A 573 20.32 10.25 12.94
C ILE A 573 20.84 9.81 11.59
N GLY A 574 20.58 10.59 10.54
CA GLY A 574 20.94 10.24 9.18
C GLY A 574 19.92 10.75 8.17
N HIS A 575 19.87 10.09 7.02
CA HIS A 575 19.07 10.52 5.88
C HIS A 575 18.18 9.39 5.41
N LEU A 576 16.94 9.69 5.07
CA LEU A 576 16.01 8.77 4.41
C LEU A 576 15.65 9.30 3.02
N GLN A 577 15.40 8.40 2.09
CA GLN A 577 14.98 8.70 0.72
C GLN A 577 14.06 7.58 0.20
N SER A 578 13.15 7.89 -0.72
CA SER A 578 12.34 6.90 -1.43
C SER A 578 11.54 5.95 -0.53
N LEU A 579 10.96 6.44 0.58
CA LEU A 579 10.03 5.64 1.38
C LEU A 579 8.77 5.35 0.56
N SER A 580 8.64 4.12 0.11
CA SER A 580 7.48 3.58 -0.58
C SER A 580 6.79 2.54 0.31
N PHE A 581 5.49 2.71 0.54
CA PHE A 581 4.67 1.76 1.28
C PHE A 581 3.41 1.46 0.46
N ASN A 582 3.24 0.21 0.04
CA ASN A 582 2.18 -0.26 -0.85
C ASN A 582 2.03 0.60 -2.12
N GLY A 583 3.17 0.98 -2.72
CA GLY A 583 3.25 1.81 -3.91
C GLY A 583 3.22 3.33 -3.68
N MET A 584 2.95 3.79 -2.44
CA MET A 584 2.86 5.22 -2.11
C MET A 584 4.21 5.77 -1.67
N ALA A 585 4.76 6.73 -2.43
CA ALA A 585 6.03 7.40 -2.15
C ALA A 585 5.87 8.57 -1.15
N TYR A 586 5.72 8.25 0.14
CA TYR A 586 5.26 9.20 1.15
C TYR A 586 6.14 10.43 1.37
N ILE A 587 7.46 10.31 1.24
CA ILE A 587 8.36 11.47 1.39
C ILE A 587 8.07 12.49 0.27
N ASP A 588 7.94 12.02 -0.97
CA ASP A 588 7.73 12.87 -2.14
C ASP A 588 6.29 13.44 -2.16
N LEU A 589 5.28 12.63 -1.86
CA LEU A 589 3.89 13.08 -1.74
C LEU A 589 3.76 14.19 -0.69
N CYS A 590 4.41 14.02 0.46
CA CYS A 590 4.42 15.01 1.52
C CYS A 590 5.16 16.29 1.11
N LYS A 591 6.33 16.16 0.47
CA LYS A 591 7.13 17.32 0.03
C LYS A 591 6.40 18.18 -1.01
N ASN A 592 5.64 17.54 -1.90
CA ASN A 592 4.91 18.23 -2.98
C ASN A 592 3.57 18.81 -2.51
N GLY A 593 3.06 18.37 -1.36
CA GLY A 593 1.71 18.73 -0.89
C GLY A 593 0.61 17.96 -1.62
N ASP A 594 0.93 16.78 -2.17
CA ASP A 594 -0.05 15.88 -2.81
C ASP A 594 -0.99 15.24 -1.78
N ILE A 595 -0.59 15.26 -0.50
CA ILE A 595 -1.35 14.79 0.66
C ILE A 595 -1.34 15.86 1.75
N ASP A 596 -2.47 16.02 2.45
CA ASP A 596 -2.66 16.99 3.54
C ASP A 596 -2.45 16.39 4.94
N TYR A 597 -2.35 15.07 5.03
CA TYR A 597 -2.23 14.30 6.27
C TYR A 597 -0.78 13.90 6.62
N CYS A 598 0.17 14.77 6.29
CA CYS A 598 1.58 14.62 6.63
C CYS A 598 2.02 15.69 7.64
N GLU A 599 2.68 15.28 8.72
CA GLU A 599 3.27 16.14 9.73
C GLU A 599 4.78 15.88 9.80
N LEU A 600 5.62 16.90 9.66
CA LEU A 600 7.07 16.75 9.85
C LEU A 600 7.76 18.00 10.36
N ASN A 601 8.87 17.79 11.06
CA ASN A 601 9.87 18.82 11.37
C ASN A 601 11.28 18.43 10.88
N ALA A 602 11.37 17.34 10.10
CA ALA A 602 12.57 16.90 9.40
C ALA A 602 13.07 17.94 8.37
N MET A 603 14.37 17.96 8.13
CA MET A 603 14.96 18.88 7.16
C MET A 603 14.89 18.29 5.76
N ILE A 604 14.38 19.05 4.80
CA ILE A 604 14.36 18.64 3.39
C ILE A 604 15.75 18.87 2.78
N GLY A 605 16.21 17.89 2.00
CA GLY A 605 17.49 17.89 1.31
C GLY A 605 18.63 17.32 2.15
N PHE A 606 19.75 17.03 1.49
CA PHE A 606 20.94 16.49 2.15
C PHE A 606 21.65 17.59 2.96
N LYS A 607 21.81 17.37 4.28
CA LYS A 607 22.63 18.22 5.14
C LYS A 607 23.64 17.39 5.93
N ASN A 608 24.82 17.96 6.20
CA ASN A 608 25.74 17.38 7.18
C ASN A 608 25.12 17.57 8.58
N ILE A 609 24.99 16.49 9.34
CA ILE A 609 24.29 16.50 10.62
C ILE A 609 25.29 16.63 11.75
N ILE A 610 25.07 17.63 12.60
CA ILE A 610 25.68 17.80 13.92
C ILE A 610 24.51 17.82 14.91
N ALA A 611 24.25 16.69 15.58
CA ALA A 611 23.10 16.54 16.46
C ALA A 611 23.41 17.01 17.89
N ASP A 612 22.53 17.81 18.47
CA ASP A 612 22.62 18.34 19.85
C ASP A 612 24.05 18.70 20.29
N PRO A 613 24.70 19.69 19.64
CA PRO A 613 26.05 20.10 20.04
C PRO A 613 26.05 20.72 21.45
N VAL A 614 27.02 20.33 22.27
CA VAL A 614 27.22 20.81 23.65
C VAL A 614 28.68 21.21 23.84
N THR A 615 28.91 22.39 24.43
CA THR A 615 30.22 22.97 24.71
C THR A 615 30.63 22.75 26.16
N PHE A 616 31.81 22.17 26.35
CA PHE A 616 32.55 22.08 27.62
C PHE A 616 33.56 23.22 27.68
N LYS A 617 33.21 24.31 28.40
CA LYS A 617 33.98 25.58 28.35
C LYS A 617 35.36 25.51 29.02
N SER A 618 35.49 24.64 30.01
CA SER A 618 36.72 24.47 30.81
C SER A 618 37.09 22.99 30.90
N ARG A 619 38.39 22.70 31.01
CA ARG A 619 38.96 21.35 31.21
C ARG A 619 38.56 20.70 32.54
N LEU A 620 37.90 21.44 33.42
CA LEU A 620 37.29 20.92 34.65
C LEU A 620 35.81 20.59 34.48
N SER A 621 35.22 20.87 33.31
CA SER A 621 33.79 20.68 33.07
C SER A 621 33.53 19.25 32.61
N TYR A 622 32.54 18.59 33.20
CA TYR A 622 32.14 17.24 32.82
C TYR A 622 30.70 16.96 33.23
N VAL A 623 30.12 15.95 32.60
CA VAL A 623 28.82 15.38 33.00
C VAL A 623 28.98 13.93 33.39
N ALA A 624 28.18 13.50 34.37
CA ALA A 624 28.05 12.10 34.76
C ALA A 624 26.71 11.57 34.26
N LEU A 625 26.72 10.44 33.56
CA LEU A 625 25.56 9.74 33.02
C LEU A 625 25.45 8.35 33.66
N THR A 626 24.32 7.69 33.47
CA THR A 626 24.17 6.28 33.86
C THR A 626 25.18 5.39 33.15
N THR A 627 25.61 4.31 33.81
CA THR A 627 26.59 3.33 33.32
C THR A 627 26.34 2.87 31.89
N LEU A 628 27.39 2.85 31.08
CA LEU A 628 27.36 2.36 29.70
C LEU A 628 26.99 0.87 29.65
N GLN A 629 25.95 0.54 28.89
CA GLN A 629 25.50 -0.84 28.68
C GLN A 629 26.25 -1.45 27.48
N ALA A 630 27.42 -2.07 27.70
CA ALA A 630 28.32 -2.54 26.62
C ALA A 630 28.85 -3.98 26.81
N TYR A 631 28.05 -4.85 27.42
CA TYR A 631 28.48 -6.19 27.85
C TYR A 631 28.93 -7.10 26.70
N TYR A 632 28.06 -7.40 25.73
CA TYR A 632 28.36 -8.37 24.64
C TYR A 632 28.99 -7.74 23.40
N SER A 633 28.57 -6.53 23.07
CA SER A 633 29.06 -5.73 21.96
C SER A 633 28.93 -4.26 22.34
N MET A 634 29.66 -3.41 21.63
CA MET A 634 29.69 -1.98 21.91
C MET A 634 29.75 -1.22 20.59
N HIS A 635 28.93 -0.19 20.45
CA HIS A 635 29.01 0.79 19.39
C HIS A 635 28.88 2.19 20.00
N LEU A 636 29.98 2.93 20.00
CA LEU A 636 30.02 4.33 20.38
C LEU A 636 30.19 5.17 19.12
N PHE A 637 29.43 6.23 19.02
CA PHE A 637 29.62 7.25 18.00
C PHE A 637 29.50 8.63 18.64
N PHE A 638 30.37 9.54 18.27
CA PHE A 638 30.24 10.95 18.63
C PHE A 638 31.07 11.79 17.66
N GLN A 639 30.77 13.08 17.64
CA GLN A 639 31.55 14.09 16.95
C GLN A 639 32.18 15.02 17.99
N PHE A 640 33.38 15.50 17.72
CA PHE A 640 34.01 16.50 18.57
C PHE A 640 34.69 17.60 17.77
N LYS A 641 34.82 18.77 18.39
CA LYS A 641 35.54 19.93 17.86
C LYS A 641 36.32 20.58 19.00
N THR A 642 37.64 20.75 18.84
CA THR A 642 38.50 21.31 19.89
C THR A 642 39.75 21.98 19.32
N THR A 643 40.37 22.86 20.12
CA THR A 643 41.71 23.42 19.92
C THR A 643 42.75 22.84 20.88
N SER A 644 42.31 22.13 21.94
CA SER A 644 43.20 21.54 22.95
C SER A 644 43.79 20.24 22.44
N SER A 645 45.11 20.06 22.58
CA SER A 645 45.81 18.84 22.16
C SER A 645 45.59 17.66 23.11
N ASP A 646 45.20 17.90 24.35
CA ASP A 646 45.09 16.89 25.39
C ASP A 646 43.79 17.07 26.17
N GLY A 647 43.15 15.96 26.55
CA GLY A 647 41.93 15.99 27.37
C GLY A 647 41.17 14.65 27.41
N LEU A 648 40.65 14.30 28.58
CA LEU A 648 39.78 13.14 28.77
C LEU A 648 38.38 13.40 28.21
N ILE A 649 37.91 12.58 27.27
CA ILE A 649 36.59 12.72 26.63
C ILE A 649 35.54 11.81 27.27
N LEU A 650 35.87 10.54 27.49
CA LEU A 650 34.95 9.54 28.04
C LEU A 650 35.68 8.66 29.05
N PHE A 651 35.04 8.36 30.18
CA PHE A 651 35.53 7.40 31.17
C PHE A 651 34.38 6.63 31.83
N ASN A 652 34.46 5.30 31.86
CA ASN A 652 33.63 4.47 32.74
C ASN A 652 34.52 3.39 33.37
N SER A 653 34.51 3.27 34.68
CA SER A 653 35.12 2.15 35.41
C SER A 653 34.23 0.91 35.40
N GLY A 654 34.77 -0.23 35.78
CA GLY A 654 34.09 -1.52 35.90
C GLY A 654 34.51 -2.30 37.15
N ASP A 655 34.05 -3.54 37.25
CA ASP A 655 34.45 -4.43 38.33
C ASP A 655 35.93 -4.87 38.15
N GLY A 656 36.70 -4.83 39.23
CA GLY A 656 38.13 -5.17 39.19
C GLY A 656 38.96 -4.13 38.43
N ASN A 657 39.54 -4.53 37.29
CA ASN A 657 40.36 -3.66 36.44
C ASN A 657 39.63 -3.25 35.16
N ASP A 658 38.36 -3.61 34.99
CA ASP A 658 37.61 -3.27 33.78
C ASP A 658 37.45 -1.76 33.67
N PHE A 659 37.71 -1.21 32.49
CA PHE A 659 37.41 0.20 32.20
C PHE A 659 37.36 0.46 30.71
N ILE A 660 36.74 1.59 30.36
CA ILE A 660 36.79 2.18 29.04
C ILE A 660 37.12 3.67 29.14
N VAL A 661 38.07 4.10 28.30
CA VAL A 661 38.53 5.48 28.19
C VAL A 661 38.60 5.89 26.73
N VAL A 662 38.15 7.11 26.45
CA VAL A 662 38.49 7.83 25.22
C VAL A 662 39.13 9.15 25.61
N GLU A 663 40.31 9.43 25.08
CA GLU A 663 41.07 10.64 25.38
C GLU A 663 41.76 11.18 24.12
N LEU A 664 42.09 12.46 24.15
CA LEU A 664 42.97 13.09 23.17
C LEU A 664 44.36 13.23 23.80
N VAL A 665 45.41 12.83 23.06
CA VAL A 665 46.81 12.92 23.50
C VAL A 665 47.66 13.47 22.38
N LYS A 666 48.29 14.62 22.59
CA LYS A 666 49.06 15.36 21.56
C LYS A 666 48.26 15.56 20.25
N GLY A 667 46.96 15.73 20.38
CA GLY A 667 45.99 15.90 19.30
C GLY A 667 45.54 14.62 18.61
N TYR A 668 45.98 13.44 19.03
CA TYR A 668 45.55 12.16 18.45
C TYR A 668 44.55 11.45 19.37
N LEU A 669 43.50 10.86 18.79
CA LEU A 669 42.49 10.12 19.55
C LEU A 669 43.07 8.78 20.04
N HIS A 670 42.93 8.52 21.34
CA HIS A 670 43.27 7.25 21.96
C HIS A 670 42.01 6.60 22.52
N TYR A 671 41.82 5.33 22.20
CA TYR A 671 40.85 4.45 22.83
C TYR A 671 41.61 3.45 23.71
N VAL A 672 41.36 3.48 25.01
CA VAL A 672 42.00 2.60 25.99
C VAL A 672 40.92 1.80 26.69
N SER A 673 41.09 0.49 26.78
CA SER A 673 40.18 -0.34 27.57
C SER A 673 40.88 -1.54 28.17
N ASP A 674 40.30 -2.07 29.23
CA ASP A 674 40.63 -3.35 29.82
C ASP A 674 39.31 -4.12 30.01
N LEU A 675 39.29 -5.37 29.54
CA LEU A 675 38.15 -6.29 29.69
C LEU A 675 38.49 -7.45 30.65
N GLY A 676 39.53 -7.29 31.48
CA GLY A 676 40.00 -8.30 32.42
C GLY A 676 41.24 -9.07 31.97
N ASN A 677 41.86 -8.72 30.83
CA ASN A 677 43.09 -9.35 30.34
C ASN A 677 44.27 -8.36 30.22
N GLY A 678 44.14 -7.18 30.81
CA GLY A 678 45.13 -6.13 30.76
C GLY A 678 44.73 -5.01 29.79
N ALA A 679 45.03 -3.78 30.21
CA ALA A 679 44.75 -2.59 29.43
C ALA A 679 45.48 -2.60 28.07
N HIS A 680 44.74 -2.30 27.02
CA HIS A 680 45.25 -2.11 25.67
C HIS A 680 44.87 -0.73 25.14
N LEU A 681 45.71 -0.19 24.24
CA LEU A 681 45.56 1.12 23.61
C LEU A 681 45.46 0.95 22.10
N ILE A 682 44.39 1.48 21.52
CA ILE A 682 44.22 1.63 20.07
C ILE A 682 44.29 3.13 19.75
N LYS A 683 45.26 3.51 18.91
CA LYS A 683 45.38 4.89 18.43
C LYS A 683 44.52 5.07 17.18
N GLY A 684 43.68 6.09 17.18
CA GLY A 684 42.90 6.47 16.00
C GLY A 684 43.82 6.88 14.85
N ASN A 685 43.53 6.38 13.65
CA ASN A 685 44.34 6.67 12.46
C ASN A 685 44.00 8.05 11.88
N SER A 686 44.88 9.02 12.09
CA SER A 686 44.81 10.36 11.50
C SER A 686 46.21 10.83 11.10
N ASN A 687 46.32 11.59 10.01
CA ASN A 687 47.61 12.11 9.54
C ASN A 687 48.04 13.38 10.30
N LYS A 688 47.05 14.12 10.82
CA LYS A 688 47.24 15.41 11.50
C LYS A 688 46.62 15.33 12.90
N PRO A 689 47.10 16.14 13.84
CA PRO A 689 46.41 16.39 15.09
C PRO A 689 44.96 16.86 14.84
N LEU A 690 44.01 16.33 15.60
CA LEU A 690 42.55 16.54 15.51
C LEU A 690 42.07 17.76 16.33
N ASN A 691 43.00 18.53 16.89
CA ASN A 691 42.72 19.77 17.62
C ASN A 691 42.81 20.99 16.70
N ASP A 692 42.28 20.86 15.48
CA ASP A 692 42.34 21.86 14.42
C ASP A 692 41.08 22.75 14.33
N ASN A 693 40.21 22.66 15.34
CA ASN A 693 38.94 23.36 15.44
C ASN A 693 37.90 22.98 14.35
N HIS A 694 38.03 21.81 13.72
CA HIS A 694 37.00 21.24 12.86
C HIS A 694 36.25 20.11 13.58
N TRP A 695 35.07 19.78 13.06
CA TRP A 695 34.33 18.61 13.53
C TRP A 695 34.97 17.34 12.99
N HIS A 696 35.30 16.42 13.89
CA HIS A 696 35.77 15.09 13.57
C HIS A 696 34.76 14.03 14.01
N ASN A 697 34.56 13.02 13.18
CA ASN A 697 33.71 11.88 13.49
C ASN A 697 34.52 10.78 14.17
N VAL A 698 34.03 10.25 15.29
CA VAL A 698 34.63 9.13 16.00
C VAL A 698 33.61 8.02 16.12
N MET A 699 33.94 6.85 15.58
CA MET A 699 33.22 5.61 15.84
C MET A 699 34.17 4.63 16.52
N ILE A 700 33.74 4.07 17.64
CA ILE A 700 34.45 3.00 18.34
C ILE A 700 33.48 1.84 18.50
N SER A 701 33.81 0.67 17.98
CA SER A 701 32.98 -0.52 18.17
C SER A 701 33.78 -1.74 18.60
N ARG A 702 33.10 -2.67 19.25
CA ARG A 702 33.58 -4.00 19.60
C ARG A 702 32.50 -5.02 19.28
N ASP A 703 32.79 -5.95 18.39
CA ASP A 703 31.87 -7.03 18.04
C ASP A 703 31.95 -8.21 19.04
N THR A 704 31.11 -9.23 18.84
CA THR A 704 31.07 -10.43 19.68
C THR A 704 32.31 -11.33 19.54
N ASN A 705 33.17 -11.06 18.56
CA ASN A 705 34.44 -11.74 18.32
C ASN A 705 35.64 -10.97 18.90
N ASN A 706 35.38 -9.93 19.70
CA ASN A 706 36.39 -9.02 20.25
C ASN A 706 37.23 -8.31 19.16
N LEU A 707 36.65 -8.07 17.99
CA LEU A 707 37.22 -7.17 17.00
C LEU A 707 36.85 -5.74 17.37
N HIS A 708 37.85 -4.98 17.83
CA HIS A 708 37.72 -3.56 18.07
C HIS A 708 37.94 -2.79 16.77
N THR A 709 37.11 -1.80 16.51
CA THR A 709 37.20 -0.91 15.35
C THR A 709 37.16 0.53 15.83
N VAL A 710 38.15 1.33 15.45
CA VAL A 710 38.19 2.78 15.66
C VAL A 710 38.23 3.44 14.28
N LYS A 711 37.19 4.23 13.97
CA LYS A 711 37.12 5.03 12.75
C LYS A 711 37.17 6.50 13.12
N ILE A 712 38.16 7.21 12.55
CA ILE A 712 38.29 8.66 12.64
C ILE A 712 38.02 9.23 11.25
N ASP A 713 36.95 10.00 11.13
CA ASP A 713 36.45 10.51 9.86
C ASP A 713 36.24 9.39 8.83
N THR A 714 37.17 9.23 7.90
CA THR A 714 37.14 8.20 6.84
C THR A 714 38.09 7.04 7.08
N LYS A 715 38.97 7.12 8.08
CA LYS A 715 40.05 6.16 8.31
C LYS A 715 39.71 5.17 9.40
N ILE A 716 39.84 3.89 9.08
CA ILE A 716 39.50 2.78 9.99
C ILE A 716 40.78 2.13 10.52
N THR A 717 40.77 1.75 11.80
CA THR A 717 41.77 0.91 12.47
C THR A 717 41.06 -0.22 13.18
N THR A 718 41.50 -1.45 12.93
CA THR A 718 40.94 -2.63 13.60
C THR A 718 42.01 -3.35 14.41
N GLN A 719 41.62 -3.92 15.55
CA GLN A 719 42.49 -4.73 16.39
C GLN A 719 41.65 -5.80 17.10
N THR A 720 42.10 -7.05 17.02
CA THR A 720 41.47 -8.16 17.77
C THR A 720 42.18 -8.32 19.11
N THR A 721 41.41 -8.37 20.19
CA THR A 721 41.93 -8.62 21.54
C THR A 721 41.65 -10.07 21.95
N MET A 722 42.62 -10.70 22.62
CA MET A 722 42.47 -12.06 23.14
C MET A 722 42.06 -12.03 24.63
N GLY A 723 41.03 -12.79 24.98
CA GLY A 723 40.63 -13.03 26.37
C GLY A 723 39.12 -12.83 26.63
N ALA A 724 38.76 -12.46 27.86
CA ALA A 724 37.39 -12.20 28.31
C ALA A 724 36.53 -11.41 27.28
N LYS A 725 35.30 -11.90 27.09
CA LYS A 725 34.37 -11.41 26.05
C LYS A 725 33.46 -10.29 26.53
N ASN A 726 33.40 -10.07 27.84
CA ASN A 726 32.42 -9.22 28.46
C ASN A 726 33.12 -8.03 29.11
N LEU A 727 32.54 -6.84 28.93
CA LEU A 727 32.99 -5.62 29.59
C LEU A 727 31.97 -5.31 30.71
N ASP A 728 32.35 -5.52 31.98
CA ASP A 728 31.44 -5.32 33.13
C ASP A 728 31.69 -3.95 33.77
N LEU A 729 30.99 -2.94 33.24
CA LEU A 729 31.11 -1.57 33.72
C LEU A 729 30.22 -1.33 34.95
N LYS A 730 30.71 -0.48 35.85
CA LYS A 730 30.05 -0.06 37.11
C LYS A 730 30.26 1.43 37.34
N GLY A 731 29.33 2.01 38.09
CA GLY A 731 29.35 3.43 38.40
C GLY A 731 29.05 4.30 37.19
N ASP A 732 29.16 5.61 37.38
CA ASP A 732 28.72 6.58 36.39
C ASP A 732 29.65 6.64 35.17
N LEU A 733 29.05 6.93 34.01
CA LEU A 733 29.76 7.24 32.77
C LEU A 733 30.08 8.72 32.76
N TYR A 734 31.36 9.07 32.71
CA TYR A 734 31.83 10.45 32.69
C TYR A 734 32.12 10.91 31.26
N ILE A 735 31.60 12.08 30.88
CA ILE A 735 31.81 12.72 29.58
C ILE A 735 32.39 14.11 29.79
N GLY A 736 33.46 14.45 29.06
CA GLY A 736 34.16 15.73 29.13
C GLY A 736 35.27 15.81 30.18
N GLY A 737 35.32 14.87 31.14
CA GLY A 737 36.33 14.82 32.18
C GLY A 737 35.86 14.06 33.41
N VAL A 738 36.68 14.05 34.47
CA VAL A 738 36.37 13.46 35.78
C VAL A 738 36.69 14.46 36.90
N ALA A 739 36.34 14.11 38.13
CA ALA A 739 36.72 14.89 39.31
C ALA A 739 38.26 15.00 39.42
N LYS A 740 38.73 16.13 39.96
CA LYS A 740 40.17 16.49 39.99
C LYS A 740 41.06 15.43 40.65
N GLU A 741 40.56 14.78 41.71
CA GLU A 741 41.32 13.74 42.42
C GLU A 741 41.40 12.43 41.62
N THR A 742 40.39 12.12 40.82
CA THR A 742 40.31 10.90 40.00
C THR A 742 41.42 10.81 38.96
N TYR A 743 41.92 11.94 38.43
CA TYR A 743 43.06 11.93 37.48
C TYR A 743 44.36 11.33 38.05
N LYS A 744 44.50 11.29 39.39
CA LYS A 744 45.63 10.65 40.06
C LYS A 744 45.50 9.13 40.12
N GLU A 745 44.28 8.63 39.98
CA GLU A 745 43.91 7.22 40.14
C GLU A 745 43.58 6.53 38.80
N LEU A 746 43.58 7.28 37.69
CA LEU A 746 43.34 6.72 36.36
C LEU A 746 44.33 5.59 36.01
N PRO A 747 43.91 4.60 35.20
CA PRO A 747 44.76 3.49 34.77
C PRO A 747 46.07 3.96 34.13
N LYS A 748 47.16 3.22 34.34
CA LYS A 748 48.52 3.63 33.95
C LYS A 748 48.71 3.96 32.46
N LEU A 749 47.92 3.34 31.57
CA LEU A 749 47.99 3.60 30.12
C LEU A 749 47.24 4.87 29.69
N VAL A 750 46.44 5.48 30.58
CA VAL A 750 45.70 6.71 30.34
C VAL A 750 46.61 7.91 30.61
N HIS A 751 46.72 8.81 29.64
CA HIS A 751 47.64 9.94 29.70
C HIS A 751 47.01 11.20 30.30
N ALA A 752 45.68 11.33 30.24
CA ALA A 752 44.96 12.52 30.67
C ALA A 752 45.27 12.93 32.11
N LYS A 753 45.53 14.23 32.29
CA LYS A 753 45.66 14.91 33.60
C LYS A 753 44.63 16.02 33.80
N GLU A 754 43.79 16.21 32.79
CA GLU A 754 42.76 17.24 32.69
C GLU A 754 41.66 16.75 31.72
N GLY A 755 40.49 17.38 31.79
CA GLY A 755 39.33 17.04 30.98
C GLY A 755 39.38 17.68 29.60
N PHE A 756 38.48 17.22 28.75
CA PHE A 756 38.22 17.79 27.44
C PHE A 756 37.66 19.22 27.55
N GLN A 757 38.10 20.07 26.63
CA GLN A 757 37.57 21.42 26.44
C GLN A 757 37.28 21.59 24.95
N GLY A 758 36.05 21.93 24.61
CA GLY A 758 35.58 21.96 23.23
C GLY A 758 34.12 21.56 23.14
N CYS A 759 33.68 21.13 21.97
CA CYS A 759 32.31 20.69 21.74
C CYS A 759 32.23 19.19 21.50
N LEU A 760 31.13 18.58 21.98
CA LEU A 760 30.70 17.24 21.62
C LEU A 760 29.32 17.31 20.96
N ALA A 761 29.06 16.44 20.00
CA ALA A 761 27.78 16.32 19.32
C ALA A 761 27.52 14.87 18.91
N SER A 762 26.28 14.55 18.55
CA SER A 762 25.86 13.27 18.00
C SER A 762 26.28 12.08 18.87
N VAL A 763 26.24 12.23 20.19
CA VAL A 763 26.71 11.22 21.14
C VAL A 763 25.72 10.05 21.16
N ASP A 764 26.17 8.89 20.70
CA ASP A 764 25.48 7.60 20.71
C ASP A 764 26.25 6.63 21.61
N LEU A 765 25.60 6.23 22.69
CA LEU A 765 26.15 5.35 23.72
C LEU A 765 25.49 3.98 23.60
N ASN A 766 25.95 3.18 22.63
CA ASN A 766 25.45 1.84 22.35
C ASN A 766 23.93 1.78 22.10
N GLY A 767 23.44 2.73 21.30
CA GLY A 767 22.04 2.85 20.93
C GLY A 767 21.28 3.93 21.70
N ARG A 768 21.80 4.42 22.83
CA ARG A 768 21.18 5.53 23.58
C ARG A 768 21.69 6.88 23.09
N LEU A 769 20.78 7.81 22.82
CA LEU A 769 21.05 9.22 22.56
C LEU A 769 20.76 10.05 23.83
N PRO A 770 21.72 10.24 24.74
CA PRO A 770 21.51 11.11 25.90
C PRO A 770 21.48 12.59 25.49
N ASP A 771 20.57 13.35 26.07
CA ASP A 771 20.78 14.81 26.18
C ASP A 771 21.83 15.03 27.26
N LEU A 772 23.05 15.41 26.87
CA LEU A 772 24.19 15.48 27.80
C LEU A 772 23.95 16.43 28.98
N MET A 773 23.04 17.39 28.87
CA MET A 773 22.72 18.32 29.94
C MET A 773 21.49 17.87 30.74
N SER A 774 20.43 17.42 30.08
CA SER A 774 19.18 17.05 30.74
C SER A 774 19.20 15.66 31.39
N ASP A 775 19.91 14.70 30.79
CA ASP A 775 20.02 13.33 31.30
C ASP A 775 21.16 13.15 32.32
N ALA A 776 21.95 14.20 32.56
CA ALA A 776 23.09 14.17 33.46
C ALA A 776 22.65 13.91 34.91
N LEU A 777 23.24 12.91 35.54
CA LEU A 777 23.17 12.67 36.98
C LEU A 777 23.89 13.79 37.76
N ALA A 778 24.95 14.35 37.17
CA ALA A 778 25.64 15.53 37.67
C ALA A 778 26.25 16.33 36.52
N CYS A 779 26.12 17.66 36.57
CA CYS A 779 26.78 18.61 35.69
C CYS A 779 27.78 19.43 36.51
N VAL A 780 29.07 19.33 36.19
CA VAL A 780 30.15 20.03 36.89
C VAL A 780 30.83 20.99 35.91
N GLY A 781 31.09 22.23 36.35
CA GLY A 781 31.73 23.25 35.52
C GLY A 781 30.75 24.05 34.66
N GLN A 782 31.25 24.62 33.55
CA GLN A 782 30.48 25.45 32.63
C GLN A 782 30.22 24.68 31.35
N ILE A 783 28.98 24.21 31.20
CA ILE A 783 28.51 23.43 30.06
C ILE A 783 27.36 24.20 29.43
N GLU A 784 27.43 24.42 28.12
CA GLU A 784 26.45 25.22 27.37
C GLU A 784 25.98 24.46 26.14
N ARG A 785 24.72 24.67 25.75
CA ARG A 785 24.20 24.17 24.46
C ARG A 785 24.80 24.95 23.31
N GLY A 786 24.93 24.30 22.16
CA GLY A 786 25.54 24.87 20.97
C GLY A 786 27.07 24.74 20.95
N CYS A 787 27.66 25.14 19.83
CA CYS A 787 29.11 25.16 19.60
C CYS A 787 29.57 26.46 18.89
N GLU A 788 28.77 27.53 19.01
CA GLU A 788 29.04 28.83 18.35
C GLU A 788 29.51 29.92 19.34
N GLY A 789 29.76 29.57 20.60
CA GLY A 789 30.03 30.51 21.69
C GLY A 789 28.76 30.78 22.52
N PRO A 790 28.83 31.70 23.51
CA PRO A 790 27.63 32.07 24.27
C PRO A 790 26.58 32.65 23.31
N SER A 791 25.32 32.20 23.43
CA SER A 791 24.19 32.71 22.65
C SER A 791 24.19 34.24 22.64
N THR A 792 23.85 34.86 21.50
CA THR A 792 23.72 36.31 21.44
C THR A 792 22.67 36.77 22.47
N THR A 793 23.06 37.71 23.32
CA THR A 793 22.17 38.25 24.35
C THR A 793 21.61 39.59 23.92
N CYS A 794 20.43 39.94 24.43
CA CYS A 794 19.86 41.25 24.20
C CYS A 794 20.79 42.37 24.69
N GLN A 795 21.17 43.25 23.77
CA GLN A 795 21.87 44.51 23.99
C GLN A 795 20.92 45.68 23.71
N GLU A 796 21.31 46.90 24.11
CA GLU A 796 20.50 48.10 23.85
C GLU A 796 20.24 48.35 22.35
N ASP A 797 21.16 47.92 21.49
CA ASP A 797 21.12 48.08 20.03
C ASP A 797 20.74 46.80 19.27
N SER A 798 20.35 45.73 19.97
CA SER A 798 19.98 44.45 19.35
C SER A 798 18.79 44.56 18.38
N CYS A 799 17.85 45.46 18.65
CA CYS A 799 16.67 45.67 17.81
C CYS A 799 16.60 47.11 17.34
N ALA A 800 16.36 47.31 16.04
CA ALA A 800 16.23 48.65 15.46
C ALA A 800 14.84 49.24 15.72
N ASN A 801 14.70 50.55 15.50
CA ASN A 801 13.42 51.28 15.50
C ASN A 801 12.54 51.05 16.74
N GLN A 802 13.17 50.92 17.92
CA GLN A 802 12.51 50.64 19.21
C GLN A 802 11.80 49.28 19.27
N GLY A 803 12.22 48.32 18.44
CA GLY A 803 11.80 46.92 18.58
C GLY A 803 12.18 46.37 19.96
N VAL A 804 11.32 45.53 20.54
CA VAL A 804 11.58 44.97 21.87
C VAL A 804 12.44 43.73 21.71
N CYS A 805 13.65 43.75 22.28
CA CYS A 805 14.51 42.58 22.30
C CYS A 805 13.99 41.55 23.31
N LEU A 806 13.72 40.33 22.83
CA LEU A 806 13.25 39.20 23.60
C LEU A 806 14.34 38.12 23.62
N GLN A 807 14.91 37.88 24.80
CA GLN A 807 15.90 36.83 24.98
C GLN A 807 15.25 35.44 24.77
N GLN A 808 15.89 34.63 23.93
CA GLN A 808 15.59 33.22 23.69
C GLN A 808 16.75 32.33 24.16
N TRP A 809 16.60 31.01 24.03
CA TRP A 809 17.63 30.06 24.45
C TRP A 809 18.79 29.94 23.43
N GLU A 810 18.53 30.04 22.12
CA GLU A 810 19.56 30.04 21.05
C GLU A 810 20.08 31.45 20.69
N GLY A 811 19.54 32.51 21.28
CA GLY A 811 19.88 33.89 20.90
C GLY A 811 18.81 34.88 21.36
N PHE A 812 18.59 35.98 20.63
CA PHE A 812 17.48 36.89 20.86
C PHE A 812 16.59 37.01 19.60
N ASN A 813 15.36 37.50 19.79
CA ASN A 813 14.45 37.88 18.71
C ASN A 813 13.92 39.30 18.97
N CYS A 814 13.47 40.01 17.94
CA CYS A 814 12.92 41.36 18.06
C CYS A 814 11.39 41.36 17.81
N ASP A 815 10.61 41.83 18.78
CA ASP A 815 9.18 42.10 18.58
C ASP A 815 9.01 43.47 17.90
N CYS A 816 8.64 43.43 16.62
CA CYS A 816 8.44 44.61 15.79
C CYS A 816 7.00 45.14 15.81
N SER A 817 6.07 44.53 16.57
CA SER A 817 4.63 44.80 16.50
C SER A 817 4.23 46.25 16.79
N MET A 818 5.01 46.93 17.65
CA MET A 818 4.80 48.35 18.00
C MET A 818 5.74 49.30 17.25
N THR A 819 6.48 48.78 16.27
CA THR A 819 7.29 49.56 15.33
C THR A 819 6.53 49.71 14.01
N SER A 820 6.99 50.59 13.12
CA SER A 820 6.50 50.67 11.73
C SER A 820 7.29 49.80 10.75
N PHE A 821 8.13 48.88 11.26
CA PHE A 821 9.08 48.09 10.49
C PHE A 821 8.81 46.58 10.67
N GLY A 822 9.39 45.78 9.80
CA GLY A 822 9.37 44.32 9.85
C GLY A 822 10.78 43.73 9.88
N GLY A 823 10.84 42.43 9.62
CA GLY A 823 12.11 41.69 9.59
C GLY A 823 12.59 41.25 10.96
N PRO A 824 13.67 40.46 11.03
CA PRO A 824 14.16 39.83 12.26
C PRO A 824 14.73 40.83 13.28
N LEU A 825 15.12 42.04 12.84
CA LEU A 825 15.70 43.08 13.69
C LEU A 825 14.89 44.39 13.66
N CYS A 826 13.65 44.35 13.16
CA CYS A 826 12.78 45.52 13.00
C CYS A 826 13.41 46.65 12.17
N ASN A 827 14.19 46.30 11.15
CA ASN A 827 14.87 47.26 10.28
C ASN A 827 14.39 47.20 8.82
N ASP A 828 13.60 46.20 8.46
CA ASP A 828 13.05 46.08 7.12
C ASP A 828 11.83 46.99 7.01
N ALA A 829 11.64 47.65 5.86
CA ALA A 829 10.49 48.53 5.66
C ALA A 829 9.18 47.74 5.79
N GLY A 830 8.27 48.22 6.64
CA GLY A 830 6.94 47.65 6.76
C GLY A 830 6.11 47.78 5.47
N THR A 831 5.06 46.98 5.35
CA THR A 831 4.13 47.08 4.21
C THR A 831 3.54 48.49 4.15
N THR A 832 3.75 49.18 3.03
CA THR A 832 3.44 50.61 2.89
C THR A 832 2.44 50.83 1.76
N TYR A 833 1.40 51.62 2.03
CA TYR A 833 0.41 52.06 1.04
C TYR A 833 0.54 53.56 0.77
N ILE A 834 0.35 53.96 -0.49
CA ILE A 834 0.34 55.36 -0.91
C ILE A 834 -1.10 55.77 -1.21
N PHE A 835 -1.65 56.68 -0.42
CA PHE A 835 -2.97 57.26 -0.64
C PHE A 835 -2.84 58.51 -1.51
N GLY A 836 -3.44 58.46 -2.71
CA GLY A 836 -3.39 59.54 -3.70
C GLY A 836 -4.28 60.74 -3.37
N ARG A 837 -4.29 61.75 -4.26
CA ARG A 837 -5.05 63.00 -4.07
C ARG A 837 -6.57 62.80 -4.00
N ASP A 838 -7.10 61.78 -4.65
CA ASP A 838 -8.54 61.49 -4.68
C ASP A 838 -9.03 60.77 -3.42
N GLY A 839 -8.15 60.56 -2.44
CA GLY A 839 -8.40 59.77 -1.25
C GLY A 839 -8.32 58.26 -1.53
N GLY A 840 -8.32 57.47 -0.47
CA GLY A 840 -8.38 56.01 -0.55
C GLY A 840 -8.79 55.43 0.80
N LEU A 841 -9.34 54.22 0.78
CA LEU A 841 -9.81 53.54 1.98
C LEU A 841 -9.49 52.05 1.88
N ILE A 842 -8.86 51.52 2.92
CA ILE A 842 -8.69 50.08 3.13
C ILE A 842 -9.60 49.70 4.30
N THR A 843 -10.52 48.77 4.05
CA THR A 843 -11.49 48.31 5.06
C THR A 843 -11.25 46.84 5.35
N TYR A 844 -10.98 46.54 6.62
CA TYR A 844 -11.06 45.18 7.14
C TYR A 844 -12.40 44.99 7.86
N THR A 845 -13.11 43.90 7.56
CA THR A 845 -14.39 43.57 8.21
C THR A 845 -14.27 42.21 8.87
N TRP A 846 -14.38 42.18 10.20
CA TRP A 846 -14.38 40.92 10.95
C TRP A 846 -15.58 40.04 10.56
N PRO A 847 -15.39 38.71 10.41
CA PRO A 847 -16.48 37.76 10.39
C PRO A 847 -17.40 37.96 11.60
N PRO A 848 -18.73 37.77 11.48
CA PRO A 848 -19.67 38.06 12.56
C PRO A 848 -19.35 37.39 13.91
N ASN A 849 -18.76 36.19 13.89
CA ASN A 849 -18.44 35.40 15.08
C ASN A 849 -17.05 35.68 15.68
N ASP A 850 -16.20 36.42 14.95
CA ASP A 850 -14.81 36.70 15.35
C ASP A 850 -14.62 38.17 15.78
N ARG A 851 -15.73 38.91 15.98
CA ARG A 851 -15.68 40.33 16.36
C ARG A 851 -15.08 40.47 17.76
N PRO A 852 -13.90 41.10 17.91
CA PRO A 852 -13.23 41.18 19.19
C PRO A 852 -13.96 42.14 20.13
N SER A 853 -13.92 41.83 21.44
CA SER A 853 -14.29 42.74 22.52
C SER A 853 -13.15 42.79 23.51
N THR A 854 -12.37 43.86 23.45
CA THR A 854 -11.10 44.03 24.17
C THR A 854 -11.25 45.00 25.32
N ARG A 855 -10.48 44.78 26.39
CA ARG A 855 -10.36 45.74 27.52
C ARG A 855 -9.16 46.68 27.37
N ALA A 856 -8.21 46.31 26.51
CA ALA A 856 -7.00 47.05 26.24
C ALA A 856 -6.64 46.86 24.76
N ASP A 857 -6.39 47.97 24.09
CA ASP A 857 -6.06 48.02 22.67
C ASP A 857 -4.68 48.66 22.49
N ARG A 858 -3.93 48.18 21.50
CA ARG A 858 -2.66 48.77 21.07
C ARG A 858 -2.66 48.89 19.55
N LEU A 859 -2.22 50.04 19.06
CA LEU A 859 -2.18 50.35 17.63
C LEU A 859 -0.90 51.14 17.34
N ALA A 860 -0.17 50.70 16.32
CA ALA A 860 1.01 51.38 15.78
C ALA A 860 0.87 51.54 14.27
N ILE A 861 1.23 52.71 13.75
CA ILE A 861 1.28 52.97 12.31
C ILE A 861 2.36 54.01 12.01
N GLY A 862 3.16 53.75 10.97
CA GLY A 862 4.06 54.74 10.40
C GLY A 862 3.34 55.51 9.29
N PHE A 863 3.42 56.83 9.29
CA PHE A 863 2.82 57.66 8.24
C PHE A 863 3.69 58.88 7.93
N SER A 864 3.52 59.43 6.73
CA SER A 864 4.09 60.73 6.34
C SER A 864 3.05 61.49 5.52
N THR A 865 2.81 62.75 5.86
CA THR A 865 1.82 63.59 5.17
C THR A 865 2.12 65.06 5.37
N GLN A 866 1.66 65.89 4.43
CA GLN A 866 1.65 67.36 4.54
C GLN A 866 0.26 67.89 4.91
N LEU A 867 -0.73 67.02 5.04
CA LEU A 867 -2.09 67.42 5.41
C LEU A 867 -2.17 67.78 6.88
N GLU A 868 -2.88 68.87 7.16
CA GLU A 868 -3.08 69.42 8.49
C GLU A 868 -4.28 68.82 9.23
N ASP A 869 -5.19 68.18 8.49
CA ASP A 869 -6.34 67.43 9.01
C ASP A 869 -6.55 66.17 8.16
N ALA A 870 -6.54 65.00 8.80
CA ALA A 870 -6.77 63.70 8.14
C ALA A 870 -7.11 62.60 9.15
N VAL A 871 -8.06 61.71 8.82
CA VAL A 871 -8.27 60.46 9.57
C VAL A 871 -7.38 59.37 8.98
N LEU A 872 -6.55 58.74 9.81
CA LEU A 872 -5.60 57.71 9.38
C LEU A 872 -6.20 56.31 9.55
N VAL A 873 -6.68 56.00 10.76
CA VAL A 873 -7.26 54.69 11.09
C VAL A 873 -8.50 54.90 11.94
N ARG A 874 -9.53 54.12 11.67
CA ARG A 874 -10.76 54.10 12.45
C ARG A 874 -11.24 52.66 12.62
N VAL A 875 -11.57 52.30 13.86
CA VAL A 875 -12.15 51.01 14.25
C VAL A 875 -13.53 51.32 14.83
N ASP A 876 -14.57 50.84 14.18
CA ASP A 876 -15.96 51.03 14.62
C ASP A 876 -16.55 49.71 15.13
N SER A 877 -17.34 49.80 16.19
CA SER A 877 -18.14 48.67 16.68
C SER A 877 -19.29 48.32 15.75
N SER A 878 -19.97 47.22 16.05
CA SER A 878 -21.17 46.81 15.32
C SER A 878 -22.29 47.87 15.46
N SER A 879 -23.17 47.91 14.47
CA SER A 879 -24.30 48.85 14.42
C SER A 879 -25.09 48.87 15.73
N GLY A 880 -25.25 50.05 16.32
CA GLY A 880 -26.06 50.27 17.52
C GLY A 880 -25.31 50.24 18.86
N LEU A 881 -24.02 49.90 18.88
CA LEU A 881 -23.22 49.87 20.11
C LEU A 881 -22.56 51.22 20.43
N GLY A 882 -22.10 51.94 19.40
CA GLY A 882 -21.56 53.30 19.54
C GLY A 882 -20.09 53.40 19.93
N ASP A 883 -19.45 52.29 20.28
CA ASP A 883 -18.01 52.24 20.61
C ASP A 883 -17.16 52.42 19.35
N TYR A 884 -16.09 53.22 19.43
CA TYR A 884 -15.12 53.38 18.35
C TYR A 884 -13.74 53.83 18.84
N LEU A 885 -12.70 53.57 18.04
CA LEU A 885 -11.36 54.11 18.17
C LEU A 885 -10.99 54.84 16.88
N LYS A 886 -10.44 56.06 16.98
CA LYS A 886 -10.05 56.86 15.82
C LYS A 886 -8.69 57.52 16.02
N LEU A 887 -7.77 57.27 15.10
CA LEU A 887 -6.48 57.95 14.98
C LEU A 887 -6.56 58.98 13.84
N HIS A 888 -6.31 60.25 14.16
CA HIS A 888 -6.40 61.35 13.20
C HIS A 888 -5.39 62.47 13.50
N ILE A 889 -5.07 63.25 12.47
CA ILE A 889 -4.27 64.47 12.50
C ILE A 889 -5.24 65.63 12.58
N VAL A 890 -4.97 66.61 13.44
CA VAL A 890 -5.77 67.83 13.57
C VAL A 890 -4.90 69.00 14.04
N ILE A 891 -5.10 70.19 13.46
CA ILE A 891 -4.51 71.42 13.99
C ILE A 891 -5.27 71.90 15.23
N LEU A 892 -4.54 72.07 16.33
CA LEU A 892 -5.05 72.74 17.52
C LEU A 892 -5.10 74.26 17.29
N GLN A 893 -6.26 74.81 16.93
CA GLN A 893 -6.47 76.27 16.98
C GLN A 893 -6.60 76.72 18.44
N ARG A 894 -5.63 77.52 18.92
CA ARG A 894 -5.71 78.23 20.22
C ARG A 894 -6.91 79.18 20.21
N THR A 895 -8.00 78.81 20.85
CA THR A 895 -9.14 79.72 21.08
C THR A 895 -9.15 80.20 22.52
N ARG A 896 -9.15 81.52 22.71
CA ARG A 896 -9.17 82.23 24.00
C ARG A 896 -10.40 81.84 24.84
N ILE A 897 -10.15 81.62 26.13
CA ILE A 897 -11.16 81.55 27.19
C ILE A 897 -11.94 82.87 27.23
N ILE A 898 -13.28 82.78 27.15
CA ILE A 898 -14.18 83.73 27.82
C ILE A 898 -15.20 82.88 28.57
N MET A 899 -15.06 82.85 29.91
CA MET A 899 -16.11 82.42 30.84
C MET A 899 -17.28 83.39 30.79
N THR A 900 -18.50 82.89 30.95
CA THR A 900 -19.44 83.50 31.91
C THR A 900 -20.48 82.48 32.38
N LEU A 901 -20.41 82.22 33.70
CA LEU A 901 -21.35 81.67 34.69
C LEU A 901 -22.15 80.40 34.37
#